data_AF-A0A5C7QMP8-F1
#
_entry.id   AF-A0A5C7QMP8-F1
#
_cell.length_a   1.000
_cell.length_b   1.000
_cell.length_c   1.000
_cell.angle_alpha   90.00
_cell.angle_beta   90.00
_cell.angle_gamma   90.00
#
_symmetry.space_group_name_H-M   'P 1'
#
loop_
_entity.id
_entity.type
_entity.pdbx_description
1 polymer ?
#
loop_
_entity_poly.entity_id
_entity_poly.type
_entity_poly.pdbx_seq_one_letter_code
_entity_poly.pdbx_strand_id
1 'polypeptide(L)'
;MSIDYTALLEKISGNHFLTNEDRQSLLSWFNAYQDEIQALREQTKQLTTRLHNRDAVIEDLERALALREQQIHNKEEILQKNQTADQVYQHKAEQYEQRLQERERIIKERDESIRSREQIIRDLEKRLHEVEKNTFQTEKSLREREEQLKQRDRLLEEKERHLEKRDRELENRDKHISRRDTSLNEYERQLQEVNQWVLNYQQDQHEQKKIIAARDEQISLRDTLLQEAQQQLLVLDQYLQTAHQQLHNKDASLQERDDQLKERDQLIKQKIEQISIRNEQLFAQTRTLHEKEQYAVQYHQMLEQREKLLVEKDQQLLTFEQAIAQHSQQLNQRDTQISAQFLQLQTRDRELSKRDTQVAELVQQLEKFTTTTQTQQQQIHTHQQQVDQLQAYLQQQHAQFSQLQQSIQVKETLIGQRDHTIQELTVLLEQREKLLLEHDHQLQQQTQVLQQKAEQLQQREQQLNSLAAQLMEEETQLQKQLIQQQTQASQLEERELHLQQLEQQQFNLVTQLTEQLTAFQTVTQQEQLQRQNLVERSEHYMNQTFEQVKTDAQQLMSDQQRQLKLIAKMIEALMQQQYSQYQEKLNGLTELYHQDVQERQQAQQQQQQIVAEMEHYLELLKQIKIEQNQERLTILIDQLQDLNEQLGQGSHELQQQRHTEIVHYFKDLARQMIANRPVDQEAWKKRVLGDLKQISEQLTTQASQVPQVAPTQPIPTTETSEQTQRYQQLVEQREKVIQLKEQMIQQLNKQLTVKDKNLLAKEEIIFKLSQQVKNMQPNAL
;
A
#
# COMPACT_ATOMS: atom_id res chain seq x y z
N MET A 1 -145.73 -120.17 -90.77
CA MET A 1 -146.56 -120.97 -91.69
C MET A 1 -147.11 -122.15 -90.92
N SER A 2 -148.37 -122.50 -91.17
CA SER A 2 -149.25 -123.31 -90.32
C SER A 2 -150.05 -124.23 -91.23
N ILE A 3 -149.95 -125.56 -91.06
CA ILE A 3 -150.77 -126.54 -91.80
C ILE A 3 -151.13 -127.71 -90.86
N ASP A 4 -152.40 -127.72 -90.44
CA ASP A 4 -153.26 -128.84 -90.04
C ASP A 4 -152.66 -130.06 -89.33
N TYR A 5 -152.18 -129.83 -88.12
CA TYR A 5 -152.07 -130.83 -87.04
C TYR A 5 -153.34 -131.71 -86.93
N THR A 6 -154.53 -131.11 -87.07
CA THR A 6 -155.84 -131.77 -87.02
C THR A 6 -156.12 -132.74 -88.16
N ALA A 7 -155.65 -132.48 -89.39
CA ALA A 7 -155.97 -133.31 -90.55
C ALA A 7 -155.19 -134.63 -90.61
N LEU A 8 -153.99 -134.69 -90.01
CA LEU A 8 -153.23 -135.94 -89.91
C LEU A 8 -153.76 -136.86 -88.79
N LEU A 9 -154.24 -136.26 -87.69
CA LEU A 9 -154.87 -136.95 -86.56
C LEU A 9 -156.05 -137.84 -86.99
N GLU A 10 -156.95 -137.33 -87.85
CA GLU A 10 -158.11 -138.09 -88.34
C GLU A 10 -157.72 -139.25 -89.28
N LYS A 11 -156.72 -139.07 -90.14
CA LYS A 11 -156.30 -140.13 -91.08
C LYS A 11 -155.63 -141.32 -90.38
N ILE A 12 -154.99 -141.08 -89.24
CA ILE A 12 -154.42 -142.16 -88.40
C ILE A 12 -155.54 -142.86 -87.61
N SER A 13 -156.60 -142.15 -87.17
CA SER A 13 -157.67 -142.72 -86.35
C SER A 13 -158.72 -143.56 -87.11
N GLY A 14 -158.87 -143.38 -88.43
CA GLY A 14 -159.90 -144.08 -89.22
C GLY A 14 -159.54 -145.49 -89.71
N ASN A 15 -158.26 -145.86 -89.77
CA ASN A 15 -157.82 -146.99 -90.61
C ASN A 15 -158.06 -148.38 -89.98
N HIS A 16 -159.04 -149.13 -90.50
CA HIS A 16 -159.46 -150.45 -90.00
C HIS A 16 -158.47 -151.61 -90.26
N PHE A 17 -157.40 -151.39 -91.02
CA PHE A 17 -156.35 -152.39 -91.28
C PHE A 17 -155.13 -152.28 -90.35
N LEU A 18 -155.08 -151.26 -89.48
CA LEU A 18 -153.98 -151.05 -88.53
C LEU A 18 -154.37 -151.50 -87.13
N THR A 19 -153.48 -152.29 -86.52
CA THR A 19 -153.54 -152.67 -85.12
C THR A 19 -153.47 -151.43 -84.21
N ASN A 20 -154.13 -151.51 -83.05
CA ASN A 20 -154.28 -150.35 -82.14
C ASN A 20 -152.93 -149.78 -81.65
N GLU A 21 -151.89 -150.61 -81.66
CA GLU A 21 -150.52 -150.32 -81.22
C GLU A 21 -149.76 -149.42 -82.21
N ASP A 22 -149.84 -149.71 -83.51
CA ASP A 22 -149.23 -148.89 -84.58
C ASP A 22 -149.85 -147.48 -84.63
N ARG A 23 -151.15 -147.41 -84.32
CA ARG A 23 -151.92 -146.17 -84.30
C ARG A 23 -151.48 -145.21 -83.19
N GLN A 24 -151.11 -145.72 -82.02
CA GLN A 24 -150.55 -144.88 -80.94
C GLN A 24 -149.11 -144.45 -81.22
N SER A 25 -148.31 -145.31 -81.84
CA SER A 25 -146.90 -145.03 -82.16
C SER A 25 -146.74 -143.84 -83.11
N LEU A 26 -147.57 -143.74 -84.15
CA LEU A 26 -147.55 -142.60 -85.09
C LEU A 26 -147.98 -141.27 -84.44
N LEU A 27 -148.91 -141.30 -83.49
CA LEU A 27 -149.34 -140.11 -82.73
C LEU A 27 -148.27 -139.63 -81.74
N SER A 28 -147.49 -140.55 -81.17
CA SER A 28 -146.34 -140.21 -80.33
C SER A 28 -145.26 -139.47 -81.13
N TRP A 29 -144.91 -139.96 -82.32
CA TRP A 29 -143.83 -139.39 -83.13
C TRP A 29 -144.14 -137.99 -83.68
N PHE A 30 -145.39 -137.71 -84.04
CA PHE A 30 -145.75 -136.44 -84.66
C PHE A 30 -145.72 -135.25 -83.69
N ASN A 31 -145.98 -135.47 -82.40
CA ASN A 31 -145.92 -134.43 -81.38
C ASN A 31 -144.48 -133.94 -81.11
N ALA A 32 -143.51 -134.86 -81.06
CA ALA A 32 -142.13 -134.55 -80.71
C ALA A 32 -141.46 -133.53 -81.67
N TYR A 33 -141.76 -133.61 -82.96
CA TYR A 33 -141.20 -132.70 -83.97
C TYR A 33 -141.70 -131.26 -83.88
N GLN A 34 -142.86 -131.03 -83.24
CA GLN A 34 -143.48 -129.71 -83.21
C GLN A 34 -142.87 -128.79 -82.14
N ASP A 35 -142.43 -129.37 -81.01
CA ASP A 35 -141.79 -128.65 -79.91
C ASP A 35 -140.39 -128.13 -80.31
N GLU A 36 -139.62 -128.92 -81.06
CA GLU A 36 -138.27 -128.55 -81.52
C GLU A 36 -138.26 -127.30 -82.43
N ILE A 37 -139.30 -127.14 -83.26
CA ILE A 37 -139.44 -125.99 -84.18
C ILE A 37 -139.74 -124.67 -83.43
N GLN A 38 -140.37 -124.72 -82.26
CA GLN A 38 -140.64 -123.50 -81.48
C GLN A 38 -139.35 -122.96 -80.82
N ALA A 39 -138.54 -123.84 -80.23
CA ALA A 39 -137.33 -123.46 -79.49
C ALA A 39 -136.32 -122.65 -80.33
N LEU A 40 -136.09 -123.05 -81.59
CA LEU A 40 -135.15 -122.39 -82.50
C LEU A 40 -135.53 -120.93 -82.83
N ARG A 41 -136.84 -120.60 -82.86
CA ARG A 41 -137.30 -119.23 -83.17
C ARG A 41 -137.02 -118.25 -82.04
N GLU A 42 -137.17 -118.67 -80.79
CA GLU A 42 -136.89 -117.80 -79.63
C GLU A 42 -135.39 -117.53 -79.49
N GLN A 43 -134.56 -118.53 -79.75
CA GLN A 43 -133.10 -118.38 -79.74
C GLN A 43 -132.61 -117.33 -80.75
N THR A 44 -133.21 -117.30 -81.95
CA THR A 44 -132.89 -116.30 -82.98
C THR A 44 -133.23 -114.88 -82.52
N LYS A 45 -134.38 -114.70 -81.87
CA LYS A 45 -134.89 -113.39 -81.42
C LYS A 45 -134.04 -112.78 -80.30
N GLN A 46 -133.37 -113.60 -79.49
CA GLN A 46 -132.46 -113.15 -78.42
C GLN A 46 -131.10 -112.63 -78.93
N LEU A 47 -130.64 -113.07 -80.12
CA LEU A 47 -129.36 -112.61 -80.67
C LEU A 47 -129.45 -111.20 -81.27
N THR A 48 -130.55 -110.89 -81.96
CA THR A 48 -130.74 -109.58 -82.62
C THR A 48 -130.75 -108.42 -81.61
N THR A 49 -131.36 -108.61 -80.44
CA THR A 49 -131.37 -107.58 -79.37
C THR A 49 -130.01 -107.40 -78.71
N ARG A 50 -129.17 -108.44 -78.63
CA ARG A 50 -127.79 -108.30 -78.12
C ARG A 50 -126.89 -107.48 -79.04
N LEU A 51 -127.08 -107.60 -80.37
CA LEU A 51 -126.30 -106.81 -81.34
C LEU A 51 -126.64 -105.31 -81.23
N HIS A 52 -127.92 -104.96 -81.26
CA HIS A 52 -128.35 -103.56 -81.17
C HIS A 52 -127.86 -102.86 -79.89
N ASN A 53 -127.92 -103.56 -78.75
CA ASN A 53 -127.39 -103.05 -77.49
C ASN A 53 -125.86 -102.85 -77.51
N ARG A 54 -125.12 -103.56 -78.36
CA ARG A 54 -123.66 -103.43 -78.48
C ARG A 54 -123.26 -102.21 -79.31
N ASP A 55 -124.00 -101.94 -80.39
CA ASP A 55 -123.72 -100.79 -81.27
C ASP A 55 -123.99 -99.46 -80.56
N ALA A 56 -125.05 -99.38 -79.74
CA ALA A 56 -125.34 -98.20 -78.92
C ALA A 56 -124.20 -97.87 -77.93
N VAL A 57 -123.58 -98.90 -77.33
CA VAL A 57 -122.42 -98.73 -76.41
C VAL A 57 -121.18 -98.23 -77.15
N ILE A 58 -120.99 -98.59 -78.42
CA ILE A 58 -119.86 -98.11 -79.23
C ILE A 58 -120.03 -96.60 -79.50
N GLU A 59 -121.24 -96.15 -79.88
CA GLU A 59 -121.51 -94.74 -80.17
C GLU A 59 -121.29 -93.84 -78.94
N ASP A 60 -121.68 -94.30 -77.74
CA ASP A 60 -121.42 -93.59 -76.48
C ASP A 60 -119.91 -93.53 -76.14
N LEU A 61 -119.15 -94.59 -76.43
CA LEU A 61 -117.69 -94.60 -76.24
C LEU A 61 -116.96 -93.66 -77.21
N GLU A 62 -117.42 -93.55 -78.47
CA GLU A 62 -116.87 -92.61 -79.45
C GLU A 62 -117.10 -91.15 -79.03
N ARG A 63 -118.30 -90.81 -78.53
CA ARG A 63 -118.59 -89.48 -77.96
C ARG A 63 -117.74 -89.19 -76.72
N ALA A 64 -117.51 -90.18 -75.86
CA ALA A 64 -116.64 -90.04 -74.70
C ALA A 64 -115.16 -89.82 -75.09
N LEU A 65 -114.68 -90.44 -76.16
CA LEU A 65 -113.34 -90.22 -76.70
C LEU A 65 -113.17 -88.80 -77.25
N ALA A 66 -114.11 -88.31 -78.06
CA ALA A 66 -114.05 -86.94 -78.61
C ALA A 66 -114.04 -85.87 -77.50
N LEU A 67 -114.84 -86.05 -76.44
CA LEU A 67 -114.80 -85.17 -75.25
C LEU A 67 -113.46 -85.23 -74.53
N ARG A 68 -112.82 -86.41 -74.46
CA ARG A 68 -111.50 -86.59 -73.85
C ARG A 68 -110.39 -85.92 -74.67
N GLU A 69 -110.44 -85.99 -75.99
CA GLU A 69 -109.50 -85.29 -76.89
C GLU A 69 -109.60 -83.77 -76.73
N GLN A 70 -110.81 -83.22 -76.69
CA GLN A 70 -111.01 -81.80 -76.42
C GLN A 70 -110.47 -81.38 -75.04
N GLN A 71 -110.63 -82.22 -74.02
CA GLN A 71 -110.04 -81.98 -72.70
C GLN A 71 -108.51 -82.04 -72.68
N ILE A 72 -107.90 -82.90 -73.51
CA ILE A 72 -106.43 -82.96 -73.66
C ILE A 72 -105.94 -81.67 -74.30
N HIS A 73 -106.55 -81.24 -75.42
CA HIS A 73 -106.14 -80.02 -76.11
C HIS A 73 -106.28 -78.77 -75.23
N ASN A 74 -107.37 -78.64 -74.48
CA ASN A 74 -107.54 -77.55 -73.51
C ASN A 74 -106.45 -77.56 -72.41
N LYS A 75 -105.98 -78.75 -71.97
CA LYS A 75 -104.87 -78.87 -71.02
C LYS A 75 -103.52 -78.52 -71.65
N GLU A 76 -103.30 -78.85 -72.91
CA GLU A 76 -102.11 -78.48 -73.66
C GLU A 76 -101.98 -76.97 -73.83
N GLU A 77 -103.07 -76.27 -74.18
CA GLU A 77 -103.08 -74.80 -74.22
C GLU A 77 -102.72 -74.19 -72.85
N ILE A 78 -103.29 -74.71 -71.76
CA ILE A 78 -103.02 -74.24 -70.40
C ILE A 78 -101.55 -74.50 -70.04
N LEU A 79 -100.99 -75.65 -70.42
CA LEU A 79 -99.58 -75.96 -70.21
C LEU A 79 -98.66 -75.00 -70.98
N GLN A 80 -98.96 -74.65 -72.23
CA GLN A 80 -98.19 -73.65 -72.99
C GLN A 80 -98.29 -72.25 -72.38
N LYS A 81 -99.48 -71.84 -71.92
CA LYS A 81 -99.69 -70.57 -71.20
C LYS A 81 -98.92 -70.54 -69.87
N ASN A 82 -98.85 -71.66 -69.15
CA ASN A 82 -98.05 -71.77 -67.93
C ASN A 82 -96.54 -71.75 -68.23
N GLN A 83 -96.05 -72.52 -69.22
CA GLN A 83 -94.64 -72.51 -69.62
C GLN A 83 -94.14 -71.12 -70.02
N THR A 84 -94.95 -70.37 -70.79
CA THR A 84 -94.59 -68.99 -71.17
C THR A 84 -94.64 -68.03 -69.97
N ALA A 85 -95.58 -68.21 -69.03
CA ALA A 85 -95.58 -67.47 -67.77
C ALA A 85 -94.35 -67.79 -66.91
N ASP A 86 -93.98 -69.07 -66.78
CA ASP A 86 -92.81 -69.53 -66.02
C ASP A 86 -91.51 -68.96 -66.60
N GLN A 87 -91.35 -68.92 -67.93
CA GLN A 87 -90.22 -68.25 -68.60
C GLN A 87 -90.16 -66.75 -68.27
N VAL A 88 -91.31 -66.06 -68.23
CA VAL A 88 -91.38 -64.64 -67.84
C VAL A 88 -91.06 -64.46 -66.34
N TYR A 89 -91.45 -65.39 -65.48
CA TYR A 89 -91.08 -65.37 -64.06
C TYR A 89 -89.59 -65.66 -63.84
N GLN A 90 -89.01 -66.63 -64.55
CA GLN A 90 -87.58 -66.92 -64.55
C GLN A 90 -86.79 -65.69 -64.98
N HIS A 91 -87.12 -65.07 -66.12
CA HIS A 91 -86.40 -63.90 -66.58
C HIS A 91 -86.54 -62.68 -65.64
N LYS A 92 -87.70 -62.51 -64.98
CA LYS A 92 -87.84 -61.51 -63.91
C LYS A 92 -86.99 -61.84 -62.69
N ALA A 93 -86.91 -63.11 -62.28
CA ALA A 93 -86.08 -63.56 -61.19
C ALA A 93 -84.59 -63.28 -61.46
N GLU A 94 -84.09 -63.62 -62.66
CA GLU A 94 -82.74 -63.27 -63.13
C GLU A 94 -82.48 -61.76 -63.05
N GLN A 95 -83.42 -60.92 -63.50
CA GLN A 95 -83.30 -59.46 -63.41
C GLN A 95 -83.28 -58.95 -61.96
N TYR A 96 -84.04 -59.57 -61.05
CA TYR A 96 -83.99 -59.24 -59.63
C TYR A 96 -82.68 -59.70 -58.98
N GLU A 97 -82.16 -60.87 -59.36
CA GLU A 97 -80.89 -61.41 -58.88
C GLU A 97 -79.70 -60.56 -59.35
N GLN A 98 -79.66 -60.14 -60.62
CA GLN A 98 -78.66 -59.18 -61.12
C GLN A 98 -78.71 -57.84 -60.36
N ARG A 99 -79.91 -57.33 -60.07
CA ARG A 99 -80.09 -56.11 -59.26
C ARG A 99 -79.71 -56.31 -57.79
N LEU A 100 -79.85 -57.52 -57.26
CA LEU A 100 -79.39 -57.87 -55.91
C LEU A 100 -77.86 -57.90 -55.86
N GLN A 101 -77.22 -58.59 -56.80
CA GLN A 101 -75.76 -58.66 -56.93
C GLN A 101 -75.12 -57.28 -57.10
N GLU A 102 -75.70 -56.41 -57.93
CA GLU A 102 -75.21 -55.03 -58.08
C GLU A 102 -75.39 -54.20 -56.79
N ARG A 103 -76.50 -54.40 -56.06
CA ARG A 103 -76.68 -53.76 -54.74
C ARG A 103 -75.69 -54.29 -53.71
N GLU A 104 -75.44 -55.59 -53.66
CA GLU A 104 -74.43 -56.20 -52.79
C GLU A 104 -73.03 -55.67 -53.11
N ARG A 105 -72.71 -55.50 -54.38
CA ARG A 105 -71.45 -54.87 -54.82
C ARG A 105 -71.35 -53.43 -54.31
N ILE A 106 -72.36 -52.61 -54.55
CA ILE A 106 -72.39 -51.21 -54.08
C ILE A 106 -72.33 -51.13 -52.54
N ILE A 107 -72.94 -52.09 -51.82
CA ILE A 107 -72.84 -52.19 -50.37
C ILE A 107 -71.40 -52.52 -49.95
N LYS A 108 -70.76 -53.53 -50.56
CA LYS A 108 -69.36 -53.89 -50.29
C LYS A 108 -68.40 -52.70 -50.53
N GLU A 109 -68.54 -52.01 -51.66
CA GLU A 109 -67.75 -50.81 -51.99
C GLU A 109 -67.97 -49.67 -50.98
N ARG A 110 -69.21 -49.49 -50.47
CA ARG A 110 -69.52 -48.54 -49.40
C ARG A 110 -68.94 -48.96 -48.05
N ASP A 111 -69.03 -50.24 -47.68
CA ASP A 111 -68.48 -50.78 -46.43
C ASP A 111 -66.94 -50.69 -46.41
N GLU A 112 -66.29 -50.85 -47.56
CA GLU A 112 -64.86 -50.57 -47.73
C GLU A 112 -64.54 -49.08 -47.59
N SER A 113 -65.35 -48.19 -48.19
CA SER A 113 -65.20 -46.74 -48.01
C SER A 113 -65.43 -46.29 -46.56
N ILE A 114 -66.39 -46.89 -45.85
CA ILE A 114 -66.67 -46.63 -44.43
C ILE A 114 -65.48 -47.10 -43.58
N ARG A 115 -65.00 -48.34 -43.76
CA ARG A 115 -63.83 -48.85 -43.03
C ARG A 115 -62.56 -48.01 -43.27
N SER A 116 -62.36 -47.51 -44.49
CA SER A 116 -61.27 -46.57 -44.81
C SER A 116 -61.42 -45.24 -44.05
N ARG A 117 -62.63 -44.66 -44.02
CA ARG A 117 -62.92 -43.43 -43.26
C ARG A 117 -62.79 -43.62 -41.75
N GLU A 118 -63.27 -44.72 -41.20
CA GLU A 118 -63.09 -45.07 -39.79
C GLU A 118 -61.59 -45.17 -39.43
N GLN A 119 -60.78 -45.77 -40.29
CA GLN A 119 -59.34 -45.86 -40.06
C GLN A 119 -58.69 -44.47 -40.06
N ILE A 120 -59.06 -43.60 -41.00
CA ILE A 120 -58.61 -42.20 -41.03
C ILE A 120 -59.05 -41.45 -39.76
N ILE A 121 -60.29 -41.65 -39.29
CA ILE A 121 -60.79 -41.03 -38.04
C ILE A 121 -59.95 -41.49 -36.84
N ARG A 122 -59.71 -42.80 -36.67
CA ARG A 122 -58.86 -43.34 -35.58
C ARG A 122 -57.44 -42.75 -35.62
N ASP A 123 -56.88 -42.57 -36.81
CA ASP A 123 -55.53 -42.02 -36.97
C ASP A 123 -55.48 -40.49 -36.76
N LEU A 124 -56.58 -39.78 -37.04
CA LEU A 124 -56.74 -38.37 -36.65
C LEU A 124 -56.96 -38.20 -35.14
N GLU A 125 -57.73 -39.08 -34.49
CA GLU A 125 -57.92 -39.11 -33.03
C GLU A 125 -56.60 -39.33 -32.28
N LYS A 126 -55.77 -40.27 -32.74
CA LYS A 126 -54.41 -40.47 -32.21
C LYS A 126 -53.56 -39.21 -32.35
N ARG A 127 -53.55 -38.59 -33.53
CA ARG A 127 -52.80 -37.34 -33.77
C ARG A 127 -53.30 -36.19 -32.92
N LEU A 128 -54.61 -36.07 -32.72
CA LEU A 128 -55.20 -35.08 -31.82
C LEU A 128 -54.70 -35.28 -30.39
N HIS A 129 -54.75 -36.52 -29.90
CA HIS A 129 -54.28 -36.86 -28.56
C HIS A 129 -52.76 -36.62 -28.37
N GLU A 130 -51.95 -36.89 -29.39
CA GLU A 130 -50.52 -36.54 -29.41
C GLU A 130 -50.31 -35.02 -29.36
N VAL A 131 -51.09 -34.24 -30.12
CA VAL A 131 -51.05 -32.77 -30.11
C VAL A 131 -51.49 -32.20 -28.75
N GLU A 132 -52.56 -32.72 -28.15
CA GLU A 132 -53.00 -32.35 -26.79
C GLU A 132 -51.91 -32.62 -25.74
N LYS A 133 -51.31 -33.82 -25.77
CA LYS A 133 -50.21 -34.20 -24.88
C LYS A 133 -48.98 -33.30 -25.05
N ASN A 134 -48.61 -32.99 -26.29
CA ASN A 134 -47.50 -32.08 -26.58
C ASN A 134 -47.81 -30.66 -26.11
N THR A 135 -49.05 -30.19 -26.32
CA THR A 135 -49.51 -28.86 -25.90
C THR A 135 -49.43 -28.74 -24.37
N PHE A 136 -49.95 -29.72 -23.63
CA PHE A 136 -49.84 -29.79 -22.16
C PHE A 136 -48.38 -29.79 -21.67
N GLN A 137 -47.48 -30.50 -22.34
CA GLN A 137 -46.04 -30.46 -22.02
C GLN A 137 -45.43 -29.08 -22.29
N THR A 138 -45.80 -28.41 -23.38
CA THR A 138 -45.33 -27.05 -23.67
C THR A 138 -45.87 -26.02 -22.67
N GLU A 139 -47.15 -26.11 -22.28
CA GLU A 139 -47.72 -25.26 -21.23
C GLU A 139 -47.00 -25.44 -19.89
N LYS A 140 -46.73 -26.69 -19.50
CA LYS A 140 -45.97 -26.97 -18.27
C LYS A 140 -44.59 -26.32 -18.34
N SER A 141 -43.87 -26.48 -19.46
CA SER A 141 -42.55 -25.89 -19.67
C SER A 141 -42.59 -24.35 -19.75
N LEU A 142 -43.70 -23.75 -20.20
CA LEU A 142 -43.89 -22.30 -20.16
C LEU A 142 -44.10 -21.80 -18.72
N ARG A 143 -44.94 -22.46 -17.91
CA ARG A 143 -45.14 -22.11 -16.50
C ARG A 143 -43.84 -22.22 -15.70
N GLU A 144 -43.06 -23.28 -15.92
CA GLU A 144 -41.72 -23.46 -15.34
C GLU A 144 -40.76 -22.30 -15.73
N ARG A 145 -40.80 -21.81 -16.98
CA ARG A 145 -40.03 -20.63 -17.41
C ARG A 145 -40.54 -19.32 -16.81
N GLU A 146 -41.85 -19.11 -16.72
CA GLU A 146 -42.43 -17.92 -16.08
C GLU A 146 -42.05 -17.82 -14.60
N GLU A 147 -42.00 -18.95 -13.90
CA GLU A 147 -41.59 -19.00 -12.51
C GLU A 147 -40.07 -18.73 -12.35
N GLN A 148 -39.24 -19.26 -13.27
CA GLN A 148 -37.82 -18.88 -13.36
C GLN A 148 -37.63 -17.39 -13.67
N LEU A 149 -38.43 -16.79 -14.55
CA LEU A 149 -38.37 -15.34 -14.83
C LEU A 149 -38.72 -14.54 -13.57
N LYS A 150 -39.83 -14.84 -12.90
CA LYS A 150 -40.21 -14.19 -11.62
C LYS A 150 -39.13 -14.32 -10.54
N GLN A 151 -38.39 -15.44 -10.48
CA GLN A 151 -37.24 -15.59 -9.59
C GLN A 151 -36.07 -14.69 -10.00
N ARG A 152 -35.76 -14.59 -11.30
CA ARG A 152 -34.70 -13.71 -11.82
C ARG A 152 -35.03 -12.23 -11.59
N ASP A 153 -36.28 -11.83 -11.78
CA ASP A 153 -36.73 -10.44 -11.57
C ASP A 153 -36.56 -10.02 -10.11
N ARG A 154 -36.96 -10.88 -9.15
CA ARG A 154 -36.70 -10.66 -7.71
C ARG A 154 -35.21 -10.53 -7.39
N LEU A 155 -34.37 -11.40 -7.95
CA LEU A 155 -32.92 -11.34 -7.76
C LEU A 155 -32.28 -10.10 -8.42
N LEU A 156 -32.90 -9.54 -9.45
CA LEU A 156 -32.49 -8.27 -10.06
C LEU A 156 -32.90 -7.08 -9.17
N GLU A 157 -34.14 -7.04 -8.68
CA GLU A 157 -34.59 -6.03 -7.70
C GLU A 157 -33.72 -6.02 -6.44
N GLU A 158 -33.37 -7.19 -5.90
CA GLU A 158 -32.48 -7.31 -4.74
C GLU A 158 -31.09 -6.73 -5.05
N LYS A 159 -30.52 -7.05 -6.22
CA LYS A 159 -29.24 -6.50 -6.66
C LYS A 159 -29.29 -4.99 -6.88
N GLU A 160 -30.37 -4.48 -7.45
CA GLU A 160 -30.59 -3.04 -7.66
C GLU A 160 -30.66 -2.30 -6.32
N ARG A 161 -31.41 -2.81 -5.34
CA ARG A 161 -31.43 -2.29 -3.97
C ARG A 161 -30.07 -2.38 -3.26
N HIS A 162 -29.26 -3.39 -3.56
CA HIS A 162 -27.89 -3.50 -3.04
C HIS A 162 -26.92 -2.50 -3.69
N LEU A 163 -27.05 -2.25 -5.00
CA LEU A 163 -26.30 -1.21 -5.71
C LEU A 163 -26.68 0.17 -5.17
N GLU A 164 -27.97 0.48 -5.05
CA GLU A 164 -28.44 1.77 -4.54
C GLU A 164 -27.93 2.05 -3.10
N LYS A 165 -27.90 1.04 -2.23
CA LYS A 165 -27.27 1.15 -0.90
C LYS A 165 -25.77 1.48 -1.01
N ARG A 166 -25.06 0.77 -1.88
CA ARG A 166 -23.62 0.97 -2.09
C ARG A 166 -23.30 2.33 -2.70
N ASP A 167 -24.13 2.85 -3.59
CA ASP A 167 -23.99 4.18 -4.17
C ASP A 167 -24.19 5.27 -3.11
N ARG A 168 -25.18 5.13 -2.22
CA ARG A 168 -25.36 6.02 -1.05
C ARG A 168 -24.19 5.93 -0.07
N GLU A 169 -23.62 4.74 0.14
CA GLU A 169 -22.40 4.57 0.96
C GLU A 169 -21.18 5.25 0.32
N LEU A 170 -21.01 5.15 -1.00
CA LEU A 170 -19.97 5.85 -1.75
C LEU A 170 -20.13 7.38 -1.67
N GLU A 171 -21.34 7.90 -1.93
CA GLU A 171 -21.63 9.34 -1.82
C GLU A 171 -21.33 9.89 -0.42
N ASN A 172 -21.63 9.11 0.63
CA ASN A 172 -21.26 9.47 2.00
C ASN A 172 -19.75 9.45 2.22
N ARG A 173 -19.02 8.47 1.68
CA ARG A 173 -17.55 8.41 1.76
C ARG A 173 -16.90 9.57 1.01
N ASP A 174 -17.41 9.94 -0.16
CA ASP A 174 -16.93 11.10 -0.93
C ASP A 174 -17.16 12.42 -0.17
N LYS A 175 -18.33 12.59 0.48
CA LYS A 175 -18.58 13.72 1.40
C LYS A 175 -17.61 13.73 2.59
N HIS A 176 -17.24 12.56 3.13
CA HIS A 176 -16.24 12.46 4.20
C HIS A 176 -14.82 12.78 3.71
N ILE A 177 -14.43 12.32 2.52
CA ILE A 177 -13.14 12.63 1.90
C ILE A 177 -13.04 14.13 1.63
N SER A 178 -14.04 14.72 0.96
CA SER A 178 -14.07 16.16 0.67
C SER A 178 -13.97 17.02 1.94
N ARG A 179 -14.61 16.62 3.05
CA ARG A 179 -14.41 17.29 4.36
C ARG A 179 -12.97 17.18 4.85
N ARG A 180 -12.35 16.00 4.77
CA ARG A 180 -10.94 15.80 5.15
C ARG A 180 -10.01 16.65 4.30
N ASP A 181 -10.25 16.73 2.99
CA ASP A 181 -9.45 17.55 2.08
C ASP A 181 -9.56 19.04 2.45
N THR A 182 -10.77 19.54 2.78
CA THR A 182 -10.92 20.92 3.28
C THR A 182 -10.20 21.15 4.61
N SER A 183 -10.19 20.19 5.53
CA SER A 183 -9.42 20.30 6.78
C SER A 183 -7.91 20.24 6.54
N LEU A 184 -7.44 19.39 5.63
CA LEU A 184 -6.02 19.31 5.26
C LEU A 184 -5.53 20.62 4.62
N ASN A 185 -6.32 21.23 3.72
CA ASN A 185 -5.99 22.52 3.13
C ASN A 185 -5.92 23.65 4.19
N GLU A 186 -6.81 23.64 5.19
CA GLU A 186 -6.75 24.60 6.30
C GLU A 186 -5.51 24.39 7.18
N TYR A 187 -5.15 23.14 7.48
CA TYR A 187 -3.91 22.81 8.19
C TYR A 187 -2.66 23.17 7.38
N GLU A 188 -2.67 22.98 6.06
CA GLU A 188 -1.57 23.39 5.19
C GLU A 188 -1.41 24.92 5.19
N ARG A 189 -2.51 25.69 5.16
CA ARG A 189 -2.46 27.15 5.30
C ARG A 189 -1.89 27.57 6.66
N GLN A 190 -2.34 26.95 7.76
CA GLN A 190 -1.80 27.18 9.10
C GLN A 190 -0.30 26.85 9.18
N LEU A 191 0.14 25.76 8.55
CA LEU A 191 1.57 25.39 8.49
C LEU A 191 2.39 26.43 7.70
N GLN A 192 1.84 26.97 6.60
CA GLN A 192 2.46 28.05 5.83
C GLN A 192 2.55 29.35 6.65
N GLU A 193 1.49 29.72 7.38
CA GLU A 193 1.47 30.86 8.30
C GLU A 193 2.52 30.73 9.42
N VAL A 194 2.64 29.54 10.04
CA VAL A 194 3.67 29.26 11.05
C VAL A 194 5.08 29.29 10.45
N ASN A 195 5.29 28.71 9.26
CA ASN A 195 6.60 28.74 8.60
C ASN A 195 7.03 30.18 8.22
N GLN A 196 6.10 31.02 7.78
CA GLN A 196 6.33 32.46 7.55
C GLN A 196 6.75 33.15 8.86
N TRP A 197 6.02 32.90 9.95
CA TRP A 197 6.33 33.48 11.26
C TRP A 197 7.71 33.04 11.78
N VAL A 198 8.06 31.75 11.67
CA VAL A 198 9.38 31.23 12.04
C VAL A 198 10.49 31.86 11.20
N LEU A 199 10.28 32.04 9.88
CA LEU A 199 11.26 32.68 9.01
C LEU A 199 11.50 34.15 9.41
N ASN A 200 10.44 34.90 9.67
CA ASN A 200 10.55 36.30 10.13
C ASN A 200 11.26 36.38 11.49
N TYR A 201 10.88 35.51 12.44
CA TYR A 201 11.54 35.44 13.75
C TYR A 201 13.04 35.08 13.65
N GLN A 202 13.43 34.23 12.70
CA GLN A 202 14.84 33.93 12.42
C GLN A 202 15.59 35.13 11.84
N GLN A 203 14.94 35.94 11.00
CA GLN A 203 15.50 37.20 10.48
C GLN A 203 15.70 38.20 11.61
N ASP A 204 14.68 38.45 12.44
CA ASP A 204 14.75 39.31 13.63
C ASP A 204 15.87 38.88 14.57
N GLN A 205 15.99 37.57 14.84
CA GLN A 205 17.09 37.01 15.64
C GLN A 205 18.46 37.23 15.00
N HIS A 206 18.57 37.18 13.67
CA HIS A 206 19.84 37.48 13.01
C HIS A 206 20.18 38.98 13.07
N GLU A 207 19.20 39.87 12.94
CA GLU A 207 19.39 41.32 13.11
C GLU A 207 19.77 41.69 14.54
N GLN A 208 19.10 41.12 15.55
CA GLN A 208 19.48 41.29 16.96
C GLN A 208 20.92 40.83 17.21
N LYS A 209 21.35 39.69 16.64
CA LYS A 209 22.75 39.24 16.74
C LYS A 209 23.74 40.21 16.08
N LYS A 210 23.40 40.83 14.96
CA LYS A 210 24.24 41.89 14.33
C LYS A 210 24.33 43.12 15.23
N ILE A 211 23.23 43.54 15.84
CA ILE A 211 23.19 44.68 16.77
C ILE A 211 24.01 44.40 18.03
N ILE A 212 23.95 43.18 18.57
CA ILE A 212 24.77 42.75 19.71
C ILE A 212 26.24 42.78 19.35
N ALA A 213 26.65 42.14 18.24
CA ALA A 213 28.05 42.14 17.79
C ALA A 213 28.61 43.57 17.61
N ALA A 214 27.84 44.48 17.01
CA ALA A 214 28.25 45.89 16.87
C ALA A 214 28.35 46.63 18.21
N ARG A 215 27.56 46.24 19.22
CA ARG A 215 27.70 46.77 20.59
C ARG A 215 28.90 46.19 21.31
N ASP A 216 29.20 44.91 21.12
CA ASP A 216 30.38 44.25 21.71
C ASP A 216 31.67 44.88 21.15
N GLU A 217 31.74 45.20 19.86
CA GLU A 217 32.84 45.99 19.28
C GLU A 217 32.95 47.39 19.91
N GLN A 218 31.83 48.09 20.14
CA GLN A 218 31.84 49.41 20.79
C GLN A 218 32.25 49.35 22.28
N ILE A 219 31.88 48.29 22.99
CA ILE A 219 32.30 48.05 24.37
C ILE A 219 33.79 47.74 24.40
N SER A 220 34.27 46.84 23.55
CA SER A 220 35.70 46.51 23.45
C SER A 220 36.56 47.75 23.15
N LEU A 221 36.12 48.63 22.25
CA LEU A 221 36.82 49.88 21.94
C LEU A 221 36.79 50.89 23.11
N ARG A 222 35.72 50.90 23.91
CA ARG A 222 35.67 51.67 25.16
C ARG A 222 36.61 51.10 26.22
N ASP A 223 36.67 49.78 26.37
CA ASP A 223 37.55 49.13 27.34
C ASP A 223 39.02 49.39 27.02
N THR A 224 39.42 49.37 25.74
CA THR A 224 40.79 49.76 25.33
C THR A 224 41.09 51.22 25.68
N LEU A 225 40.16 52.15 25.42
CA LEU A 225 40.34 53.58 25.77
C LEU A 225 40.39 53.82 27.28
N LEU A 226 39.60 53.08 28.07
CA LEU A 226 39.66 53.12 29.54
C LEU A 226 40.98 52.56 30.06
N GLN A 227 41.51 51.50 29.45
CA GLN A 227 42.80 50.91 29.81
C GLN A 227 43.96 51.86 29.47
N GLU A 228 43.93 52.55 28.33
CA GLU A 228 44.87 53.62 27.99
C GLU A 228 44.80 54.79 28.99
N ALA A 229 43.58 55.24 29.35
CA ALA A 229 43.40 56.30 30.33
C ALA A 229 43.92 55.89 31.74
N GLN A 230 43.72 54.64 32.16
CA GLN A 230 44.31 54.12 33.40
C GLN A 230 45.84 54.11 33.37
N GLN A 231 46.46 53.73 32.25
CA GLN A 231 47.92 53.79 32.09
C GLN A 231 48.42 55.24 32.17
N GLN A 232 47.73 56.19 31.54
CA GLN A 232 48.08 57.62 31.62
C GLN A 232 47.96 58.17 33.05
N LEU A 233 46.91 57.79 33.78
CA LEU A 233 46.75 58.16 35.20
C LEU A 233 47.87 57.56 36.07
N LEU A 234 48.25 56.30 35.85
CA LEU A 234 49.36 55.66 36.58
C LEU A 234 50.69 56.40 36.38
N VAL A 235 50.97 56.84 35.15
CA VAL A 235 52.16 57.65 34.82
C VAL A 235 52.09 59.02 35.50
N LEU A 236 50.90 59.65 35.52
CA LEU A 236 50.69 60.94 36.18
C LEU A 236 50.85 60.84 37.71
N ASP A 237 50.35 59.78 38.34
CA ASP A 237 50.54 59.52 39.77
C ASP A 237 52.00 59.30 40.13
N GLN A 238 52.76 58.54 39.33
CA GLN A 238 54.21 58.40 39.50
C GLN A 238 54.92 59.75 39.39
N TYR A 239 54.55 60.57 38.40
CA TYR A 239 55.09 61.93 38.26
C TYR A 239 54.76 62.79 39.51
N LEU A 240 53.51 62.79 39.97
CA LEU A 240 53.08 63.53 41.17
C LEU A 240 53.78 63.05 42.45
N GLN A 241 54.07 61.75 42.59
CA GLN A 241 54.87 61.22 43.69
C GLN A 241 56.32 61.73 43.64
N THR A 242 56.97 61.69 42.46
CA THR A 242 58.33 62.23 42.33
C THR A 242 58.39 63.74 42.58
N ALA A 243 57.37 64.49 42.14
CA ALA A 243 57.24 65.92 42.41
C ALA A 243 57.05 66.21 43.91
N HIS A 244 56.21 65.45 44.62
CA HIS A 244 56.07 65.54 46.08
C HIS A 244 57.39 65.24 46.80
N GLN A 245 58.11 64.21 46.38
CA GLN A 245 59.40 63.86 46.99
C GLN A 245 60.46 64.95 46.76
N GLN A 246 60.47 65.57 45.58
CA GLN A 246 61.32 66.74 45.30
C GLN A 246 60.92 67.98 46.13
N LEU A 247 59.62 68.22 46.34
CA LEU A 247 59.13 69.30 47.18
C LEU A 247 59.56 69.08 48.64
N HIS A 248 59.32 67.89 49.18
CA HIS A 248 59.71 67.52 50.54
C HIS A 248 61.23 67.67 50.78
N ASN A 249 62.06 67.28 49.82
CA ASN A 249 63.51 67.48 49.88
C ASN A 249 63.90 68.98 49.87
N LYS A 250 63.15 69.83 49.16
CA LYS A 250 63.36 71.29 49.19
C LYS A 250 62.91 71.88 50.53
N ASP A 251 61.76 71.46 51.05
CA ASP A 251 61.25 71.92 52.34
C ASP A 251 62.22 71.58 53.48
N ALA A 252 62.79 70.36 53.48
CA ALA A 252 63.84 69.96 54.42
C ALA A 252 65.10 70.84 54.29
N SER A 253 65.55 71.16 53.07
CA SER A 253 66.72 72.04 52.85
C SER A 253 66.45 73.53 53.14
N LEU A 254 65.20 73.96 53.08
CA LEU A 254 64.76 75.28 53.53
C LEU A 254 64.72 75.33 55.07
N GLN A 255 64.19 74.29 55.72
CA GLN A 255 64.17 74.19 57.18
C GLN A 255 65.59 74.17 57.76
N GLU A 256 66.52 73.43 57.15
CA GLU A 256 67.94 73.45 57.52
C GLU A 256 68.54 74.86 57.42
N ARG A 257 68.21 75.62 56.36
CA ARG A 257 68.63 77.01 56.19
C ARG A 257 68.02 77.95 57.23
N ASP A 258 66.74 77.78 57.55
CA ASP A 258 66.06 78.58 58.58
C ASP A 258 66.67 78.33 59.97
N ASP A 259 67.05 77.10 60.28
CA ASP A 259 67.74 76.78 61.54
C ASP A 259 69.17 77.35 61.56
N GLN A 260 69.93 77.26 60.46
CA GLN A 260 71.21 77.96 60.30
C GLN A 260 71.07 79.49 60.44
N LEU A 261 69.99 80.09 59.94
CA LEU A 261 69.72 81.53 60.11
C LEU A 261 69.41 81.86 61.58
N LYS A 262 68.60 81.06 62.28
CA LYS A 262 68.34 81.24 63.72
C LYS A 262 69.62 81.17 64.55
N GLU A 263 70.52 80.23 64.27
CA GLU A 263 71.82 80.15 64.94
C GLU A 263 72.67 81.40 64.70
N ARG A 264 72.71 81.89 63.46
CA ARG A 264 73.44 83.13 63.11
C ARG A 264 72.84 84.36 63.78
N ASP A 265 71.52 84.46 63.87
CA ASP A 265 70.83 85.53 64.61
C ASP A 265 71.11 85.47 66.12
N GLN A 266 71.18 84.28 66.72
CA GLN A 266 71.59 84.12 68.12
C GLN A 266 73.04 84.56 68.34
N LEU A 267 73.97 84.17 67.46
CA LEU A 267 75.36 84.62 67.51
C LEU A 267 75.49 86.14 67.33
N ILE A 268 74.70 86.74 66.43
CA ILE A 268 74.66 88.21 66.24
C ILE A 268 74.15 88.89 67.52
N LYS A 269 73.08 88.40 68.15
CA LYS A 269 72.57 88.93 69.44
C LYS A 269 73.64 88.87 70.54
N GLN A 270 74.31 87.73 70.70
CA GLN A 270 75.42 87.59 71.66
C GLN A 270 76.58 88.57 71.36
N LYS A 271 76.88 88.83 70.08
CA LYS A 271 77.91 89.80 69.69
C LYS A 271 77.50 91.24 69.97
N ILE A 272 76.24 91.60 69.75
CA ILE A 272 75.69 92.91 70.11
C ILE A 272 75.76 93.13 71.63
N GLU A 273 75.41 92.12 72.43
CA GLU A 273 75.50 92.18 73.89
C GLU A 273 76.96 92.33 74.38
N GLN A 274 77.90 91.57 73.80
CA GLN A 274 79.34 91.73 74.07
C GLN A 274 79.86 93.14 73.74
N ILE A 275 79.39 93.74 72.64
CA ILE A 275 79.73 95.11 72.27
C ILE A 275 79.11 96.11 73.26
N SER A 276 77.87 95.90 73.69
CA SER A 276 77.19 96.75 74.69
C SER A 276 77.97 96.80 76.01
N ILE A 277 78.31 95.63 76.56
CA ILE A 277 79.11 95.51 77.80
C ILE A 277 80.47 96.22 77.64
N ARG A 278 81.13 96.07 76.48
CA ARG A 278 82.42 96.73 76.23
C ARG A 278 82.29 98.25 76.10
N ASN A 279 81.18 98.76 75.55
CA ASN A 279 80.90 100.18 75.48
C ASN A 279 80.63 100.78 76.87
N GLU A 280 79.89 100.07 77.74
CA GLU A 280 79.72 100.48 79.15
C GLU A 280 81.05 100.53 79.90
N GLN A 281 81.92 99.54 79.70
CA GLN A 281 83.28 99.55 80.27
C GLN A 281 84.11 100.75 79.78
N LEU A 282 84.07 101.08 78.49
CA LEU A 282 84.74 102.26 77.94
C LEU A 282 84.18 103.56 78.49
N PHE A 283 82.86 103.66 78.67
CA PHE A 283 82.21 104.82 79.29
C PHE A 283 82.65 105.00 80.76
N ALA A 284 82.68 103.92 81.54
CA ALA A 284 83.19 103.93 82.91
C ALA A 284 84.67 104.35 82.97
N GLN A 285 85.53 103.82 82.09
CA GLN A 285 86.92 104.24 81.99
C GLN A 285 87.06 105.74 81.66
N THR A 286 86.27 106.24 80.72
CA THR A 286 86.24 107.66 80.31
C THR A 286 85.87 108.56 81.48
N ARG A 287 84.88 108.17 82.29
CA ARG A 287 84.51 108.87 83.52
C ARG A 287 85.67 108.92 84.53
N THR A 288 86.33 107.79 84.80
CA THR A 288 87.48 107.76 85.74
C THR A 288 88.68 108.57 85.24
N LEU A 289 88.84 108.71 83.91
CA LEU A 289 89.86 109.58 83.31
C LEU A 289 89.53 111.05 83.60
N HIS A 290 88.28 111.47 83.40
CA HIS A 290 87.84 112.83 83.69
C HIS A 290 87.96 113.18 85.18
N GLU A 291 87.64 112.25 86.08
CA GLU A 291 87.84 112.42 87.54
C GLU A 291 89.34 112.62 87.88
N LYS A 292 90.25 111.87 87.26
CA LYS A 292 91.71 112.08 87.41
C LYS A 292 92.20 113.41 86.85
N GLU A 293 91.64 113.86 85.73
CA GLU A 293 91.94 115.14 85.12
C GLU A 293 91.53 116.32 86.02
N GLN A 294 90.36 116.24 86.66
CA GLN A 294 89.93 117.21 87.68
C GLN A 294 90.87 117.25 88.89
N TYR A 295 91.33 116.10 89.40
CA TYR A 295 92.32 116.07 90.49
C TYR A 295 93.65 116.72 90.06
N ALA A 296 94.12 116.48 88.84
CA ALA A 296 95.36 117.09 88.34
C ALA A 296 95.27 118.62 88.31
N VAL A 297 94.13 119.18 87.89
CA VAL A 297 93.87 120.64 87.93
C VAL A 297 93.89 121.18 89.36
N GLN A 298 93.28 120.47 90.32
CA GLN A 298 93.30 120.87 91.73
C GLN A 298 94.72 120.88 92.32
N TYR A 299 95.55 119.86 92.03
CA TYR A 299 96.95 119.84 92.47
C TYR A 299 97.78 120.97 91.84
N HIS A 300 97.54 121.32 90.58
CA HIS A 300 98.22 122.43 89.92
C HIS A 300 97.92 123.78 90.61
N GLN A 301 96.65 124.05 90.95
CA GLN A 301 96.26 125.26 91.67
C GLN A 301 96.92 125.38 93.06
N MET A 302 97.06 124.26 93.80
CA MET A 302 97.75 124.27 95.09
C MET A 302 99.26 124.56 94.96
N LEU A 303 99.90 124.12 93.88
CA LEU A 303 101.31 124.42 93.62
C LEU A 303 101.51 125.91 93.31
N GLU A 304 100.65 126.50 92.49
CA GLU A 304 100.70 127.92 92.12
C GLU A 304 100.51 128.85 93.35
N GLN A 305 99.65 128.47 94.30
CA GLN A 305 99.51 129.17 95.59
C GLN A 305 100.78 129.11 96.43
N ARG A 306 101.46 127.95 96.42
CA ARG A 306 102.69 127.73 97.21
C ARG A 306 103.88 128.49 96.64
N GLU A 307 103.94 128.66 95.32
CA GLU A 307 104.95 129.44 94.62
C GLU A 307 104.84 130.93 94.93
N LYS A 308 103.62 131.49 94.95
CA LYS A 308 103.37 132.89 95.36
C LYS A 308 103.86 133.18 96.79
N LEU A 309 103.66 132.24 97.71
CA LEU A 309 104.07 132.34 99.12
C LEU A 309 105.60 132.27 99.30
N LEU A 310 106.31 131.56 98.41
CA LEU A 310 107.79 131.57 98.38
C LEU A 310 108.34 132.94 97.95
N VAL A 311 107.76 133.55 96.91
CA VAL A 311 108.17 134.88 96.43
C VAL A 311 108.02 135.96 97.52
N GLU A 312 106.95 135.91 98.33
CA GLU A 312 106.81 136.81 99.49
C GLU A 312 107.90 136.60 100.55
N LYS A 313 108.39 135.37 100.73
CA LYS A 313 109.44 135.05 101.70
C LYS A 313 110.82 135.52 101.23
N ASP A 314 111.12 135.41 99.95
CA ASP A 314 112.37 135.90 99.38
C ASP A 314 112.46 137.45 99.46
N GLN A 315 111.35 138.16 99.26
CA GLN A 315 111.30 139.61 99.48
C GLN A 315 111.56 140.01 100.95
N GLN A 316 111.09 139.20 101.91
CA GLN A 316 111.37 139.42 103.34
C GLN A 316 112.85 139.24 103.67
N LEU A 317 113.54 138.27 103.05
CA LEU A 317 114.98 138.08 103.25
C LEU A 317 115.81 139.27 102.70
N LEU A 318 115.46 139.77 101.51
CA LEU A 318 116.18 140.89 100.88
C LEU A 318 116.16 142.17 101.74
N THR A 319 115.06 142.43 102.45
CA THR A 319 114.95 143.59 103.36
C THR A 319 115.79 143.44 104.63
N PHE A 320 115.97 142.22 105.14
CA PHE A 320 116.88 141.96 106.26
C PHE A 320 118.35 142.11 105.86
N GLU A 321 118.76 141.67 104.66
CA GLU A 321 120.14 141.85 104.18
C GLU A 321 120.53 143.34 104.07
N GLN A 322 119.61 144.19 103.59
CA GLN A 322 119.82 145.64 103.51
C GLN A 322 120.01 146.29 104.90
N ALA A 323 119.26 145.83 105.92
CA ALA A 323 119.41 146.32 107.29
C ALA A 323 120.76 145.93 107.92
N ILE A 324 121.25 144.71 107.64
CA ILE A 324 122.55 144.24 108.13
C ILE A 324 123.71 145.05 107.53
N ALA A 325 123.64 145.38 106.24
CA ALA A 325 124.64 146.21 105.56
C ALA A 325 124.78 147.61 106.21
N GLN A 326 123.66 148.25 106.56
CA GLN A 326 123.66 149.57 107.22
C GLN A 326 124.33 149.53 108.60
N HIS A 327 124.07 148.50 109.42
CA HIS A 327 124.74 148.34 110.72
C HIS A 327 126.25 148.10 110.59
N SER A 328 126.70 147.34 109.58
CA SER A 328 128.13 147.12 109.34
C SER A 328 128.87 148.42 108.98
N GLN A 329 128.23 149.31 108.22
CA GLN A 329 128.78 150.62 107.85
C GLN A 329 128.91 151.57 109.05
N GLN A 330 127.99 151.51 110.02
CA GLN A 330 128.07 152.30 111.26
C GLN A 330 129.22 151.85 112.19
N LEU A 331 129.55 150.57 112.24
CA LEU A 331 130.64 150.06 113.09
C LEU A 331 132.02 150.58 112.66
N ASN A 332 132.35 150.53 111.36
CA ASN A 332 133.61 151.05 110.82
C ASN A 332 133.83 152.55 111.09
N GLN A 333 132.76 153.34 111.19
CA GLN A 333 132.83 154.77 111.54
C GLN A 333 133.15 155.01 113.03
N ARG A 334 132.85 154.04 113.91
CA ARG A 334 133.14 154.15 115.35
C ARG A 334 134.57 153.76 115.67
N ASP A 335 135.10 152.71 115.02
CA ASP A 335 136.49 152.27 115.24
C ASP A 335 137.52 153.31 114.81
N THR A 336 137.27 154.02 113.71
CA THR A 336 138.13 155.14 113.25
C THR A 336 138.09 156.36 114.19
N GLN A 337 136.97 156.62 114.88
CA GLN A 337 136.88 157.70 115.87
C GLN A 337 137.59 157.35 117.19
N ILE A 338 137.53 156.09 117.62
CA ILE A 338 138.17 155.62 118.87
C ILE A 338 139.70 155.75 118.79
N SER A 339 140.32 155.40 117.65
CA SER A 339 141.77 155.52 117.48
C SER A 339 142.30 156.97 117.53
N ALA A 340 141.48 157.96 117.14
CA ALA A 340 141.88 159.37 117.20
C ALA A 340 141.72 159.97 118.62
N GLN A 341 140.68 159.59 119.36
CA GLN A 341 140.42 160.16 120.69
C GLN A 341 141.36 159.62 121.78
N PHE A 342 141.91 158.40 121.62
CA PHE A 342 142.91 157.85 122.53
C PHE A 342 144.18 158.73 122.62
N LEU A 343 144.54 159.42 121.51
CA LEU A 343 145.69 160.35 121.46
C LEU A 343 145.41 161.73 122.08
N GLN A 344 144.14 162.09 122.34
CA GLN A 344 143.73 163.40 122.88
C GLN A 344 143.17 163.34 124.31
N LEU A 345 142.79 162.18 124.84
CA LEU A 345 142.27 162.08 126.21
C LEU A 345 143.35 161.81 127.28
N GLN A 346 144.56 161.40 126.88
CA GLN A 346 145.75 161.51 127.74
C GLN A 346 146.03 162.97 128.17
N THR A 347 145.45 163.97 127.50
CA THR A 347 145.50 165.39 127.87
C THR A 347 144.20 165.95 128.48
N ARG A 348 143.09 165.21 128.53
CA ARG A 348 141.80 165.67 129.13
C ARG A 348 141.32 164.90 130.37
N ASP A 349 142.08 163.92 130.84
CA ASP A 349 141.92 163.26 132.15
C ASP A 349 142.18 164.19 133.38
N ARG A 350 142.11 165.51 133.17
CA ARG A 350 142.46 166.55 134.17
C ARG A 350 141.38 167.59 134.45
N GLU A 351 140.17 167.53 133.85
CA GLU A 351 139.21 168.65 133.98
C GLU A 351 137.79 168.38 134.54
N LEU A 352 136.92 167.51 133.99
CA LEU A 352 135.45 167.64 134.20
C LEU A 352 134.67 166.43 134.75
N SER A 353 135.04 165.99 135.96
CA SER A 353 134.38 164.95 136.75
C SER A 353 133.11 165.40 137.52
N LYS A 354 132.12 166.11 136.92
CA LYS A 354 131.19 166.89 137.79
C LYS A 354 129.70 167.19 137.45
N ARG A 355 128.96 166.53 136.53
CA ARG A 355 127.49 166.78 136.37
C ARG A 355 126.59 165.60 135.93
N ASP A 356 125.55 165.37 136.74
CA ASP A 356 124.10 165.48 136.48
C ASP A 356 123.51 164.90 135.16
N THR A 357 122.69 163.83 135.04
CA THR A 357 121.79 163.01 135.90
C THR A 357 120.40 163.57 136.28
N GLN A 358 119.41 163.75 135.34
CA GLN A 358 118.04 164.12 135.80
C GLN A 358 116.73 163.89 134.99
N VAL A 359 116.65 163.43 133.73
CA VAL A 359 115.39 163.56 132.93
C VAL A 359 114.77 162.23 132.47
N ALA A 360 113.73 161.71 133.16
CA ALA A 360 113.25 160.32 132.96
C ALA A 360 111.72 160.01 133.05
N GLU A 361 110.80 160.98 133.16
CA GLU A 361 109.35 160.69 133.37
C GLU A 361 108.40 161.49 132.45
N LEU A 362 107.30 160.86 131.96
CA LEU A 362 105.91 161.39 131.99
C LEU A 362 104.85 160.60 131.20
N VAL A 363 105.16 160.06 130.01
CA VAL A 363 104.15 159.92 128.93
C VAL A 363 103.36 158.59 128.93
N GLN A 364 102.13 158.62 129.45
CA GLN A 364 101.10 157.56 129.37
C GLN A 364 99.71 158.22 129.53
N GLN A 365 98.86 158.40 128.48
CA GLN A 365 97.46 158.83 128.72
C GLN A 365 96.36 158.77 127.63
N LEU A 366 96.61 158.67 126.31
CA LEU A 366 95.54 158.91 125.33
C LEU A 366 94.70 157.67 124.94
N GLU A 367 93.55 157.57 125.60
CA GLU A 367 92.49 156.57 125.43
C GLU A 367 91.56 156.80 124.20
N LYS A 368 90.73 155.77 123.94
CA LYS A 368 89.29 155.80 123.59
C LYS A 368 88.72 157.11 122.99
N PHE A 369 88.08 157.03 121.82
CA PHE A 369 86.62 157.11 121.64
C PHE A 369 86.29 156.36 120.32
N THR A 370 85.49 155.29 120.27
CA THR A 370 84.04 155.16 120.56
C THR A 370 83.17 155.49 119.34
N THR A 371 82.71 154.42 118.67
CA THR A 371 81.43 154.34 117.91
C THR A 371 81.31 155.21 116.64
N THR A 372 80.38 155.01 115.71
CA THR A 372 79.05 154.34 115.69
C THR A 372 78.89 153.48 114.43
N THR A 373 78.19 152.35 114.46
CA THR A 373 76.72 152.22 114.49
C THR A 373 76.01 152.90 113.30
N GLN A 374 76.31 152.43 112.07
CA GLN A 374 75.43 152.60 110.90
C GLN A 374 75.81 151.59 109.79
N THR A 375 74.99 150.67 109.28
CA THR A 375 73.78 149.94 109.71
C THR A 375 73.36 149.08 108.50
N GLN A 376 73.00 147.82 108.74
CA GLN A 376 71.74 147.23 108.27
C GLN A 376 71.16 147.68 106.91
N GLN A 377 71.79 147.39 105.76
CA GLN A 377 71.17 147.78 104.46
C GLN A 377 71.04 146.72 103.36
N GLN A 378 71.78 145.61 103.37
CA GLN A 378 71.73 144.64 102.25
C GLN A 378 71.53 143.17 102.66
N GLN A 379 70.54 142.95 103.53
CA GLN A 379 69.84 141.66 103.69
C GLN A 379 68.88 141.34 102.51
N ILE A 380 69.05 141.98 101.36
CA ILE A 380 68.12 141.95 100.22
C ILE A 380 68.44 140.81 99.24
N HIS A 381 69.69 140.34 99.16
CA HIS A 381 70.12 139.42 98.10
C HIS A 381 69.65 137.96 98.29
N THR A 382 69.14 137.59 99.47
CA THR A 382 68.74 136.22 99.82
C THR A 382 67.40 135.75 99.26
N HIS A 383 66.59 136.64 98.68
CA HIS A 383 65.23 136.30 98.23
C HIS A 383 65.10 136.01 96.72
N GLN A 384 66.15 136.20 95.92
CA GLN A 384 66.06 136.06 94.45
C GLN A 384 66.16 134.61 93.95
N GLN A 385 66.93 133.75 94.61
CA GLN A 385 67.28 132.41 94.09
C GLN A 385 66.24 131.30 94.31
N GLN A 386 65.15 131.56 95.05
CA GLN A 386 64.10 130.55 95.30
C GLN A 386 63.04 130.48 94.18
N VAL A 387 62.97 131.47 93.28
CA VAL A 387 61.99 131.50 92.19
C VAL A 387 62.36 130.53 91.05
N ASP A 388 63.64 130.38 90.75
CA ASP A 388 64.12 129.57 89.61
C ASP A 388 63.82 128.06 89.74
N GLN A 389 63.66 127.55 90.98
CA GLN A 389 63.44 126.12 91.22
C GLN A 389 61.99 125.65 90.91
N LEU A 390 61.00 126.55 90.97
CA LEU A 390 59.60 126.19 90.68
C LEU A 390 59.29 126.15 89.17
N GLN A 391 60.10 126.83 88.34
CA GLN A 391 59.86 126.94 86.90
C GLN A 391 60.24 125.66 86.13
N ALA A 392 61.12 124.81 86.67
CA ALA A 392 61.49 123.53 86.09
C ALA A 392 60.40 122.44 86.23
N TYR A 393 59.61 122.46 87.31
CA TYR A 393 58.60 121.43 87.59
C TYR A 393 57.40 121.46 86.63
N LEU A 394 57.03 122.64 86.12
CA LEU A 394 55.93 122.81 85.16
C LEU A 394 56.23 122.25 83.76
N GLN A 395 57.49 122.25 83.33
CA GLN A 395 57.87 121.70 82.01
C GLN A 395 57.74 120.17 81.94
N GLN A 396 57.92 119.47 83.07
CA GLN A 396 57.84 118.01 83.15
C GLN A 396 56.42 117.47 82.95
N GLN A 397 55.38 118.22 83.36
CA GLN A 397 53.98 117.83 83.22
C GLN A 397 53.45 117.98 81.78
N HIS A 398 53.95 118.94 81.00
CA HIS A 398 53.52 119.12 79.60
C HIS A 398 54.00 117.98 78.67
N ALA A 399 55.15 117.37 78.95
CA ALA A 399 55.67 116.25 78.17
C ALA A 399 54.82 114.98 78.27
N GLN A 400 54.24 114.70 79.45
CA GLN A 400 53.39 113.52 79.68
C GLN A 400 52.05 113.62 78.95
N PHE A 401 51.48 114.82 78.84
CA PHE A 401 50.21 115.04 78.13
C PHE A 401 50.33 114.78 76.61
N SER A 402 51.47 115.11 76.02
CA SER A 402 51.75 114.91 74.58
C SER A 402 51.89 113.43 74.20
N GLN A 403 52.47 112.59 75.07
CA GLN A 403 52.58 111.14 74.84
C GLN A 403 51.23 110.41 74.92
N LEU A 404 50.32 110.86 75.78
CA LEU A 404 48.95 110.32 75.83
C LEU A 404 48.15 110.63 74.56
N GLN A 405 48.33 111.82 73.98
CA GLN A 405 47.63 112.23 72.76
C GLN A 405 48.04 111.41 71.52
N GLN A 406 49.33 111.09 71.36
CA GLN A 406 49.79 110.17 70.29
C GLN A 406 49.27 108.74 70.49
N SER A 407 49.17 108.26 71.74
CA SER A 407 48.63 106.92 72.05
C SER A 407 47.15 106.77 71.66
N ILE A 408 46.38 107.87 71.71
CA ILE A 408 44.96 107.91 71.31
C ILE A 408 44.83 107.88 69.78
N GLN A 409 45.59 108.70 69.04
CA GLN A 409 45.53 108.71 67.57
C GLN A 409 45.88 107.35 66.95
N VAL A 410 46.86 106.62 67.51
CA VAL A 410 47.21 105.26 67.03
C VAL A 410 46.08 104.26 67.28
N LYS A 411 45.29 104.43 68.36
CA LYS A 411 44.13 103.57 68.65
C LYS A 411 42.92 103.91 67.78
N GLU A 412 42.69 105.18 67.46
CA GLU A 412 41.63 105.60 66.52
C GLU A 412 41.89 105.06 65.10
N THR A 413 43.13 105.10 64.62
CA THR A 413 43.48 104.49 63.32
C THR A 413 43.32 102.97 63.31
N LEU A 414 43.56 102.29 64.43
CA LEU A 414 43.37 100.85 64.56
C LEU A 414 41.88 100.46 64.60
N ILE A 415 41.02 101.33 65.16
CA ILE A 415 39.56 101.13 65.17
C ILE A 415 39.01 101.29 63.74
N GLY A 416 39.40 102.34 63.00
CA GLY A 416 38.98 102.54 61.61
C GLY A 416 39.38 101.38 60.67
N GLN A 417 40.54 100.76 60.89
CA GLN A 417 40.92 99.54 60.17
C GLN A 417 40.04 98.34 60.51
N ARG A 418 39.63 98.19 61.78
CA ARG A 418 38.73 97.11 62.22
C ARG A 418 37.32 97.31 61.67
N ASP A 419 36.80 98.54 61.66
CA ASP A 419 35.49 98.85 61.08
C ASP A 419 35.44 98.56 59.57
N HIS A 420 36.54 98.81 58.84
CA HIS A 420 36.65 98.43 57.42
C HIS A 420 36.60 96.90 57.24
N THR A 421 37.37 96.13 58.01
CA THR A 421 37.31 94.66 57.96
C THR A 421 35.95 94.09 58.37
N ILE A 422 35.21 94.76 59.27
CA ILE A 422 33.85 94.38 59.64
C ILE A 422 32.90 94.61 58.45
N GLN A 423 33.03 95.72 57.72
CA GLN A 423 32.22 95.96 56.52
C GLN A 423 32.50 94.93 55.40
N GLU A 424 33.77 94.56 55.17
CA GLU A 424 34.13 93.50 54.22
C GLU A 424 33.54 92.14 54.61
N LEU A 425 33.58 91.78 55.89
CA LEU A 425 32.98 90.55 56.42
C LEU A 425 31.44 90.56 56.32
N THR A 426 30.79 91.72 56.50
CA THR A 426 29.33 91.86 56.32
C THR A 426 28.92 91.65 54.86
N VAL A 427 29.66 92.21 53.90
CA VAL A 427 29.39 92.00 52.47
C VAL A 427 29.61 90.53 52.07
N LEU A 428 30.63 89.87 52.62
CA LEU A 428 30.84 88.42 52.42
C LEU A 428 29.73 87.57 53.07
N LEU A 429 29.16 88.00 54.19
CA LEU A 429 28.00 87.34 54.81
C LEU A 429 26.74 87.47 53.95
N GLU A 430 26.41 88.67 53.44
CA GLU A 430 25.26 88.86 52.53
C GLU A 430 25.40 88.04 51.23
N GLN A 431 26.62 87.90 50.70
CA GLN A 431 26.89 87.02 49.56
C GLN A 431 26.69 85.53 49.91
N ARG A 432 27.07 85.12 51.13
CA ARG A 432 26.85 83.77 51.63
C ARG A 432 25.38 83.46 51.88
N GLU A 433 24.60 84.42 52.40
CA GLU A 433 23.15 84.28 52.59
C GLU A 433 22.41 84.14 51.26
N LYS A 434 22.80 84.90 50.22
CA LYS A 434 22.25 84.71 48.86
C LYS A 434 22.57 83.32 48.29
N LEU A 435 23.81 82.86 48.44
CA LEU A 435 24.19 81.50 48.03
C LEU A 435 23.45 80.42 48.84
N LEU A 436 23.19 80.63 50.13
CA LEU A 436 22.39 79.70 50.93
C LEU A 436 20.93 79.66 50.47
N LEU A 437 20.31 80.81 50.17
CA LEU A 437 18.96 80.89 49.60
C LEU A 437 18.87 80.20 48.22
N GLU A 438 19.90 80.33 47.38
CA GLU A 438 19.98 79.61 46.11
C GLU A 438 20.11 78.09 46.29
N HIS A 439 20.92 77.62 47.25
CA HIS A 439 21.02 76.20 47.58
C HIS A 439 19.73 75.65 48.21
N ASP A 440 19.06 76.39 49.09
CA ASP A 440 17.77 75.99 49.67
C ASP A 440 16.68 75.90 48.58
N HIS A 441 16.70 76.82 47.60
CA HIS A 441 15.79 76.73 46.46
C HIS A 441 16.09 75.53 45.56
N GLN A 442 17.38 75.22 45.31
CA GLN A 442 17.78 74.00 44.60
C GLN A 442 17.40 72.73 45.37
N LEU A 443 17.52 72.71 46.70
CA LEU A 443 17.08 71.60 47.56
C LEU A 443 15.56 71.42 47.53
N GLN A 444 14.76 72.51 47.51
CA GLN A 444 13.31 72.43 47.32
C GLN A 444 12.96 71.86 45.94
N GLN A 445 13.63 72.28 44.87
CA GLN A 445 13.42 71.74 43.53
C GLN A 445 13.81 70.25 43.45
N GLN A 446 14.94 69.85 44.03
CA GLN A 446 15.33 68.44 44.12
C GLN A 446 14.33 67.61 44.95
N THR A 447 13.79 68.18 46.03
CA THR A 447 12.77 67.54 46.86
C THR A 447 11.47 67.31 46.07
N GLN A 448 11.01 68.30 45.29
CA GLN A 448 9.87 68.13 44.39
C GLN A 448 10.12 67.06 43.30
N VAL A 449 11.32 67.02 42.70
CA VAL A 449 11.69 65.99 41.72
C VAL A 449 11.76 64.60 42.36
N LEU A 450 12.26 64.48 43.59
CA LEU A 450 12.24 63.22 44.34
C LEU A 450 10.82 62.78 44.69
N GLN A 451 9.93 63.70 45.04
CA GLN A 451 8.53 63.41 45.35
C GLN A 451 7.76 62.95 44.10
N GLN A 452 7.96 63.62 42.95
CA GLN A 452 7.44 63.14 41.66
C GLN A 452 8.00 61.77 41.27
N LYS A 453 9.27 61.49 41.53
CA LYS A 453 9.86 60.15 41.32
C LYS A 453 9.29 59.09 42.27
N ALA A 454 8.97 59.45 43.51
CA ALA A 454 8.32 58.56 44.46
C ALA A 454 6.90 58.20 44.02
N GLU A 455 6.11 59.18 43.55
CA GLU A 455 4.78 58.96 42.96
C GLU A 455 4.85 58.08 41.69
N GLN A 456 5.83 58.32 40.81
CA GLN A 456 6.08 57.46 39.64
C GLN A 456 6.48 56.03 40.04
N LEU A 457 7.30 55.85 41.07
CA LEU A 457 7.65 54.54 41.61
C LEU A 457 6.41 53.83 42.18
N GLN A 458 5.57 54.53 42.94
CA GLN A 458 4.33 53.97 43.49
C GLN A 458 3.34 53.55 42.40
N GLN A 459 3.20 54.34 41.32
CA GLN A 459 2.39 53.94 40.16
C GLN A 459 2.98 52.71 39.45
N ARG A 460 4.31 52.64 39.33
CA ARG A 460 5.01 51.51 38.71
C ARG A 460 4.95 50.24 39.56
N GLU A 461 4.93 50.37 40.88
CA GLU A 461 4.70 49.29 41.84
C GLU A 461 3.25 48.78 41.76
N GLN A 462 2.26 49.66 41.64
CA GLN A 462 0.87 49.27 41.37
C GLN A 462 0.73 48.55 40.03
N GLN A 463 1.42 49.01 38.98
CA GLN A 463 1.47 48.32 37.68
C GLN A 463 2.11 46.93 37.82
N LEU A 464 3.26 46.81 38.49
CA LEU A 464 3.92 45.52 38.75
C LEU A 464 3.02 44.56 39.54
N ASN A 465 2.31 45.05 40.57
CA ASN A 465 1.36 44.24 41.34
C ASN A 465 0.17 43.79 40.49
N SER A 466 -0.33 44.63 39.56
CA SER A 466 -1.37 44.22 38.61
C SER A 466 -0.88 43.17 37.60
N LEU A 467 0.38 43.30 37.14
CA LEU A 467 1.00 42.33 36.23
C LEU A 467 1.29 41.00 36.94
N ALA A 468 1.70 41.04 38.20
CA ALA A 468 1.92 39.86 39.04
C ALA A 468 0.60 39.11 39.32
N ALA A 469 -0.50 39.83 39.53
CA ALA A 469 -1.83 39.23 39.64
C ALA A 469 -2.27 38.55 38.33
N GLN A 470 -2.03 39.18 37.17
CA GLN A 470 -2.29 38.59 35.86
C GLN A 470 -1.43 37.35 35.61
N LEU A 471 -0.13 37.39 35.92
CA LEU A 471 0.76 36.24 35.80
C LEU A 471 0.35 35.08 36.73
N MET A 472 -0.09 35.37 37.95
CA MET A 472 -0.64 34.35 38.85
C MET A 472 -1.95 33.76 38.31
N GLU A 473 -2.80 34.56 37.68
CA GLU A 473 -4.02 34.06 37.02
C GLU A 473 -3.69 33.17 35.81
N GLU A 474 -2.77 33.59 34.94
CA GLU A 474 -2.25 32.78 33.81
C GLU A 474 -1.59 31.48 34.30
N GLU A 475 -0.78 31.52 35.37
CA GLU A 475 -0.15 30.34 35.97
C GLU A 475 -1.21 29.36 36.48
N THR A 476 -2.28 29.83 37.15
CA THR A 476 -3.39 28.94 37.56
C THR A 476 -4.21 28.39 36.37
N GLN A 477 -4.30 29.12 35.25
CA GLN A 477 -4.94 28.62 34.03
C GLN A 477 -4.07 27.56 33.35
N LEU A 478 -2.76 27.78 33.23
CA LEU A 478 -1.80 26.79 32.73
C LEU A 478 -1.77 25.54 33.61
N GLN A 479 -1.83 25.69 34.94
CA GLN A 479 -1.88 24.56 35.86
C GLN A 479 -3.18 23.76 35.73
N LYS A 480 -4.33 24.41 35.48
CA LYS A 480 -5.59 23.73 35.12
C LYS A 480 -5.49 22.99 33.78
N GLN A 481 -4.88 23.60 32.76
CA GLN A 481 -4.64 22.94 31.46
C GLN A 481 -3.71 21.73 31.60
N LEU A 482 -2.65 21.83 32.42
CA LEU A 482 -1.74 20.73 32.71
C LEU A 482 -2.47 19.56 33.39
N ILE A 483 -3.29 19.82 34.41
CA ILE A 483 -4.11 18.79 35.07
C ILE A 483 -5.11 18.16 34.08
N GLN A 484 -5.69 18.96 33.18
CA GLN A 484 -6.60 18.48 32.15
C GLN A 484 -5.89 17.59 31.11
N GLN A 485 -4.68 17.95 30.70
CA GLN A 485 -3.83 17.12 29.83
C GLN A 485 -3.36 15.84 30.53
N GLN A 486 -2.98 15.88 31.81
CA GLN A 486 -2.66 14.69 32.60
C GLN A 486 -3.86 13.75 32.73
N THR A 487 -5.07 14.30 32.91
CA THR A 487 -6.30 13.52 32.94
C THR A 487 -6.58 12.86 31.57
N GLN A 488 -6.33 13.59 30.47
CA GLN A 488 -6.45 13.03 29.11
C GLN A 488 -5.38 11.96 28.84
N ALA A 489 -4.13 12.16 29.29
CA ALA A 489 -3.06 11.18 29.16
C ALA A 489 -3.40 9.89 29.92
N SER A 490 -3.87 9.98 31.17
CA SER A 490 -4.32 8.83 31.94
C SER A 490 -5.50 8.09 31.28
N GLN A 491 -6.45 8.82 30.67
CA GLN A 491 -7.53 8.21 29.87
C GLN A 491 -7.04 7.56 28.56
N LEU A 492 -5.92 8.02 28.00
CA LEU A 492 -5.28 7.38 26.86
C LEU A 492 -4.50 6.13 27.29
N GLU A 493 -3.78 6.16 28.41
CA GLU A 493 -3.12 4.98 29.00
C GLU A 493 -4.15 3.89 29.36
N GLU A 494 -5.30 4.23 29.95
CA GLU A 494 -6.40 3.28 30.20
C GLU A 494 -6.96 2.68 28.90
N ARG A 495 -7.04 3.47 27.81
CA ARG A 495 -7.48 3.00 26.49
C ARG A 495 -6.43 2.12 25.82
N GLU A 496 -5.14 2.44 25.94
CA GLU A 496 -4.05 1.60 25.45
C GLU A 496 -3.99 0.27 26.20
N LEU A 497 -4.18 0.28 27.52
CA LEU A 497 -4.31 -0.94 28.32
C LEU A 497 -5.51 -1.80 27.87
N HIS A 498 -6.66 -1.17 27.61
CA HIS A 498 -7.84 -1.88 27.09
C HIS A 498 -7.63 -2.40 25.66
N LEU A 499 -6.90 -1.66 24.81
CA LEU A 499 -6.55 -2.12 23.47
C LEU A 499 -5.58 -3.30 23.53
N GLN A 500 -4.54 -3.25 24.37
CA GLN A 500 -3.65 -4.39 24.61
C GLN A 500 -4.40 -5.62 25.12
N GLN A 501 -5.38 -5.45 26.02
CA GLN A 501 -6.23 -6.57 26.46
C GLN A 501 -7.07 -7.16 25.33
N LEU A 502 -7.62 -6.32 24.43
CA LEU A 502 -8.33 -6.79 23.24
C LEU A 502 -7.41 -7.47 22.23
N GLU A 503 -6.22 -6.94 21.99
CA GLU A 503 -5.20 -7.54 21.14
C GLU A 503 -4.73 -8.88 21.71
N GLN A 504 -4.53 -8.99 23.02
CA GLN A 504 -4.17 -10.24 23.68
C GLN A 504 -5.32 -11.27 23.63
N GLN A 505 -6.57 -10.83 23.73
CA GLN A 505 -7.74 -11.69 23.50
C GLN A 505 -7.83 -12.16 22.04
N GLN A 506 -7.58 -11.28 21.06
CA GLN A 506 -7.53 -11.67 19.65
C GLN A 506 -6.35 -12.61 19.35
N PHE A 507 -5.17 -12.35 19.93
CA PHE A 507 -4.01 -13.22 19.82
C PHE A 507 -4.32 -14.62 20.37
N ASN A 508 -4.89 -14.71 21.58
CA ASN A 508 -5.32 -15.98 22.17
C ASN A 508 -6.37 -16.70 21.30
N LEU A 509 -7.34 -15.98 20.71
CA LEU A 509 -8.33 -16.54 19.80
C LEU A 509 -7.69 -17.04 18.50
N VAL A 510 -6.74 -16.29 17.93
CA VAL A 510 -5.97 -16.67 16.74
C VAL A 510 -5.09 -17.89 17.04
N THR A 511 -4.47 -17.97 18.22
CA THR A 511 -3.73 -19.16 18.67
C THR A 511 -4.66 -20.36 18.79
N GLN A 512 -5.82 -20.24 19.45
CA GLN A 512 -6.83 -21.31 19.52
C GLN A 512 -7.36 -21.74 18.16
N LEU A 513 -7.61 -20.80 17.23
CA LEU A 513 -7.99 -21.12 15.86
C LEU A 513 -6.87 -21.80 15.09
N THR A 514 -5.61 -21.45 15.34
CA THR A 514 -4.43 -22.08 14.74
C THR A 514 -4.19 -23.48 15.31
N GLU A 515 -4.41 -23.69 16.61
CA GLU A 515 -4.44 -25.01 17.26
C GLU A 515 -5.58 -25.89 16.72
N GLN A 516 -6.78 -25.33 16.53
CA GLN A 516 -7.89 -26.04 15.88
C GLN A 516 -7.61 -26.36 14.42
N LEU A 517 -6.97 -25.45 13.68
CA LEU A 517 -6.65 -25.63 12.27
C LEU A 517 -5.50 -26.64 12.08
N THR A 518 -4.50 -26.65 12.97
CA THR A 518 -3.45 -27.68 12.99
C THR A 518 -3.99 -29.04 13.47
N ALA A 519 -4.91 -29.07 14.44
CA ALA A 519 -5.63 -30.29 14.81
C ALA A 519 -6.48 -30.82 13.63
N PHE A 520 -7.17 -29.94 12.90
CA PHE A 520 -7.90 -30.31 11.69
C PHE A 520 -6.97 -30.80 10.57
N GLN A 521 -5.81 -30.17 10.38
CA GLN A 521 -4.78 -30.62 9.43
C GLN A 521 -4.19 -31.98 9.82
N THR A 522 -3.90 -32.24 11.09
CA THR A 522 -3.40 -33.55 11.53
C THR A 522 -4.48 -34.64 11.41
N VAL A 523 -5.74 -34.35 11.71
CA VAL A 523 -6.87 -35.26 11.42
C VAL A 523 -7.02 -35.49 9.91
N THR A 524 -6.90 -34.45 9.07
CA THR A 524 -6.95 -34.58 7.61
C THR A 524 -5.79 -35.42 7.08
N GLN A 525 -4.57 -35.23 7.60
CA GLN A 525 -3.41 -36.05 7.26
C GLN A 525 -3.56 -37.49 7.74
N GLN A 526 -4.12 -37.73 8.94
CA GLN A 526 -4.45 -39.07 9.41
C GLN A 526 -5.52 -39.74 8.55
N GLU A 527 -6.55 -39.00 8.10
CA GLU A 527 -7.58 -39.54 7.20
C GLU A 527 -7.00 -39.82 5.80
N GLN A 528 -6.13 -38.95 5.27
CA GLN A 528 -5.39 -39.20 4.03
C GLN A 528 -4.50 -40.43 4.17
N LEU A 529 -3.78 -40.58 5.27
CA LEU A 529 -2.93 -41.75 5.54
C LEU A 529 -3.77 -43.02 5.75
N GLN A 530 -4.95 -42.94 6.37
CA GLN A 530 -5.89 -44.06 6.47
C GLN A 530 -6.48 -44.43 5.11
N ARG A 531 -6.86 -43.45 4.28
CA ARG A 531 -7.29 -43.67 2.89
C ARG A 531 -6.17 -44.30 2.07
N GLN A 532 -4.93 -43.82 2.22
CA GLN A 532 -3.77 -44.41 1.55
C GLN A 532 -3.53 -45.85 2.04
N ASN A 533 -3.55 -46.13 3.35
CA ASN A 533 -3.46 -47.49 3.88
C ASN A 533 -4.62 -48.40 3.41
N LEU A 534 -5.82 -47.86 3.21
CA LEU A 534 -6.98 -48.59 2.66
C LEU A 534 -6.84 -48.83 1.15
N VAL A 535 -6.25 -47.89 0.40
CA VAL A 535 -5.88 -48.06 -1.01
C VAL A 535 -4.75 -49.07 -1.13
N GLU A 536 -3.68 -48.98 -0.35
CA GLU A 536 -2.59 -49.96 -0.34
C GLU A 536 -3.08 -51.36 0.09
N ARG A 537 -4.04 -51.46 1.03
CA ARG A 537 -4.72 -52.74 1.33
C ARG A 537 -5.60 -53.21 0.19
N SER A 538 -6.37 -52.35 -0.47
CA SER A 538 -7.25 -52.76 -1.56
C SER A 538 -6.46 -53.11 -2.82
N GLU A 539 -5.36 -52.41 -3.10
CA GLU A 539 -4.34 -52.77 -4.09
C GLU A 539 -3.62 -54.06 -3.72
N HIS A 540 -3.29 -54.30 -2.45
CA HIS A 540 -2.72 -55.59 -2.05
C HIS A 540 -3.72 -56.73 -2.24
N TYR A 541 -4.98 -56.54 -1.86
CA TYR A 541 -6.05 -57.52 -2.14
C TYR A 541 -6.31 -57.68 -3.64
N MET A 542 -6.33 -56.60 -4.43
CA MET A 542 -6.50 -56.65 -5.90
C MET A 542 -5.30 -57.30 -6.58
N ASN A 543 -4.07 -57.03 -6.15
CA ASN A 543 -2.88 -57.68 -6.68
C ASN A 543 -2.78 -59.14 -6.25
N GLN A 544 -3.19 -59.48 -5.02
CA GLN A 544 -3.21 -60.87 -4.54
C GLN A 544 -4.30 -61.68 -5.26
N THR A 545 -5.50 -61.12 -5.46
CA THR A 545 -6.55 -61.74 -6.29
C THR A 545 -6.21 -61.76 -7.77
N PHE A 546 -5.53 -60.74 -8.30
CA PHE A 546 -5.06 -60.71 -9.69
C PHE A 546 -3.96 -61.75 -9.92
N GLU A 547 -2.97 -61.86 -9.03
CA GLU A 547 -1.96 -62.92 -9.10
C GLU A 547 -2.59 -64.30 -8.91
N GLN A 548 -3.61 -64.44 -8.05
CA GLN A 548 -4.32 -65.71 -7.89
C GLN A 548 -5.13 -66.09 -9.15
N VAL A 549 -5.89 -65.15 -9.73
CA VAL A 549 -6.57 -65.31 -11.02
C VAL A 549 -5.57 -65.54 -12.17
N LYS A 550 -4.37 -64.94 -12.11
CA LYS A 550 -3.29 -65.15 -13.07
C LYS A 550 -2.65 -66.52 -12.92
N THR A 551 -2.46 -67.05 -11.70
CA THR A 551 -2.05 -68.45 -11.51
C THR A 551 -3.13 -69.43 -11.94
N ASP A 552 -4.40 -69.14 -11.67
CA ASP A 552 -5.54 -69.99 -12.09
C ASP A 552 -5.68 -69.98 -13.61
N ALA A 553 -5.53 -68.81 -14.25
CA ALA A 553 -5.49 -68.67 -15.71
C ALA A 553 -4.24 -69.32 -16.32
N GLN A 554 -3.07 -69.27 -15.67
CA GLN A 554 -1.88 -69.99 -16.11
C GLN A 554 -2.00 -71.51 -15.94
N GLN A 555 -2.66 -72.00 -14.89
CA GLN A 555 -3.02 -73.41 -14.76
C GLN A 555 -4.02 -73.83 -15.83
N LEU A 556 -5.08 -73.05 -16.05
CA LEU A 556 -6.06 -73.30 -17.11
C LEU A 556 -5.41 -73.30 -18.49
N MET A 557 -4.51 -72.37 -18.79
CA MET A 557 -3.73 -72.32 -20.03
C MET A 557 -2.72 -73.46 -20.14
N SER A 558 -2.10 -73.90 -19.03
CA SER A 558 -1.25 -75.10 -18.97
C SER A 558 -2.06 -76.36 -19.27
N ASP A 559 -3.24 -76.52 -18.68
CA ASP A 559 -4.08 -77.68 -18.88
C ASP A 559 -4.78 -77.66 -20.24
N GLN A 560 -5.15 -76.50 -20.77
CA GLN A 560 -5.51 -76.34 -22.18
C GLN A 560 -4.34 -76.64 -23.11
N GLN A 561 -3.11 -76.24 -22.81
CA GLN A 561 -1.92 -76.64 -23.59
C GLN A 561 -1.63 -78.14 -23.50
N ARG A 562 -1.89 -78.79 -22.35
CA ARG A 562 -1.81 -80.25 -22.20
C ARG A 562 -2.89 -80.96 -22.99
N GLN A 563 -4.14 -80.48 -22.94
CA GLN A 563 -5.24 -80.98 -23.76
C GLN A 563 -4.96 -80.77 -25.25
N LEU A 564 -4.48 -79.59 -25.66
CA LEU A 564 -4.08 -79.30 -27.04
C LEU A 564 -2.88 -80.15 -27.48
N LYS A 565 -1.91 -80.47 -26.61
CA LYS A 565 -0.85 -81.44 -26.91
C LYS A 565 -1.38 -82.88 -27.01
N LEU A 566 -2.40 -83.25 -26.23
CA LEU A 566 -3.04 -84.56 -26.31
C LEU A 566 -3.85 -84.70 -27.60
N ILE A 567 -4.62 -83.66 -27.96
CA ILE A 567 -5.36 -83.54 -29.21
C ILE A 567 -4.39 -83.50 -30.41
N ALA A 568 -3.30 -82.73 -30.33
CA ALA A 568 -2.27 -82.71 -31.36
C ALA A 568 -1.63 -84.09 -31.54
N LYS A 569 -1.30 -84.81 -30.47
CA LYS A 569 -0.81 -86.20 -30.56
C LYS A 569 -1.85 -87.17 -31.11
N MET A 570 -3.14 -87.01 -30.81
CA MET A 570 -4.20 -87.80 -31.43
C MET A 570 -4.35 -87.50 -32.93
N ILE A 571 -4.27 -86.22 -33.32
CA ILE A 571 -4.30 -85.79 -34.72
C ILE A 571 -3.04 -86.30 -35.45
N GLU A 572 -1.87 -86.23 -34.83
CA GLU A 572 -0.61 -86.72 -35.38
C GLU A 572 -0.62 -88.25 -35.55
N ALA A 573 -1.18 -89.00 -34.59
CA ALA A 573 -1.40 -90.44 -34.70
C ALA A 573 -2.41 -90.80 -35.80
N LEU A 574 -3.53 -90.07 -35.92
CA LEU A 574 -4.51 -90.24 -36.99
C LEU A 574 -3.94 -89.88 -38.37
N MET A 575 -3.14 -88.81 -38.44
CA MET A 575 -2.42 -88.40 -39.64
C MET A 575 -1.39 -89.44 -40.05
N GLN A 576 -0.60 -89.99 -39.11
CA GLN A 576 0.33 -91.09 -39.39
C GLN A 576 -0.40 -92.37 -39.84
N GLN A 577 -1.55 -92.69 -39.22
CA GLN A 577 -2.37 -93.83 -39.63
C GLN A 577 -2.89 -93.65 -41.07
N GLN A 578 -3.36 -92.46 -41.44
CA GLN A 578 -3.76 -92.18 -42.82
C GLN A 578 -2.56 -92.15 -43.77
N TYR A 579 -1.42 -91.56 -43.39
CA TYR A 579 -0.21 -91.55 -44.23
C TYR A 579 0.32 -92.96 -44.50
N SER A 580 0.28 -93.86 -43.50
CA SER A 580 0.63 -95.27 -43.66
C SER A 580 -0.31 -95.96 -44.65
N GLN A 581 -1.63 -95.73 -44.55
CA GLN A 581 -2.61 -96.28 -45.49
C GLN A 581 -2.47 -95.71 -46.91
N TYR A 582 -2.09 -94.44 -47.06
CA TYR A 582 -1.74 -93.86 -48.35
C TYR A 582 -0.43 -94.43 -48.91
N GLN A 583 0.58 -94.68 -48.07
CA GLN A 583 1.84 -95.32 -48.50
C GLN A 583 1.65 -96.79 -48.89
N GLU A 584 0.85 -97.57 -48.16
CA GLU A 584 0.51 -98.95 -48.58
C GLU A 584 -0.22 -98.96 -49.93
N LYS A 585 -1.20 -98.07 -50.13
CA LYS A 585 -1.90 -97.96 -51.42
C LYS A 585 -0.99 -97.46 -52.55
N LEU A 586 -0.07 -96.54 -52.27
CA LEU A 586 0.89 -96.04 -53.26
C LEU A 586 1.95 -97.10 -53.60
N ASN A 587 2.43 -97.86 -52.62
CA ASN A 587 3.36 -98.96 -52.84
C ASN A 587 2.69 -100.09 -53.64
N GLY A 588 1.45 -100.48 -53.33
CA GLY A 588 0.71 -101.46 -54.14
C GLY A 588 0.46 -101.00 -55.58
N LEU A 589 0.20 -99.71 -55.81
CA LEU A 589 0.15 -99.11 -57.15
C LEU A 589 1.52 -99.12 -57.85
N THR A 590 2.61 -98.93 -57.09
CA THR A 590 3.98 -98.94 -57.62
C THR A 590 4.44 -100.36 -57.97
N GLU A 591 4.08 -101.36 -57.16
CA GLU A 591 4.34 -102.78 -57.43
C GLU A 591 3.54 -103.26 -58.66
N LEU A 592 2.24 -102.95 -58.74
CA LEU A 592 1.44 -103.26 -59.94
C LEU A 592 2.01 -102.60 -61.22
N TYR A 593 2.50 -101.36 -61.11
CA TYR A 593 3.16 -100.67 -62.22
C TYR A 593 4.53 -101.30 -62.58
N HIS A 594 5.32 -101.74 -61.58
CA HIS A 594 6.57 -102.46 -61.83
C HIS A 594 6.33 -103.84 -62.45
N GLN A 595 5.26 -104.53 -62.07
CA GLN A 595 4.89 -105.84 -62.60
C GLN A 595 4.44 -105.72 -64.07
N ASP A 596 3.61 -104.72 -64.43
CA ASP A 596 3.24 -104.45 -65.83
C ASP A 596 4.45 -103.99 -66.69
N VAL A 597 5.44 -103.32 -66.09
CA VAL A 597 6.71 -102.98 -66.76
C VAL A 597 7.62 -104.21 -66.96
N GLN A 598 7.72 -105.11 -65.97
CA GLN A 598 8.48 -106.36 -66.11
C GLN A 598 7.85 -107.32 -67.13
N GLU A 599 6.52 -107.46 -67.14
CA GLU A 599 5.82 -108.26 -68.17
C GLU A 599 6.04 -107.69 -69.58
N ARG A 600 6.00 -106.36 -69.75
CA ARG A 600 6.34 -105.71 -71.04
C ARG A 600 7.79 -105.95 -71.44
N GLN A 601 8.73 -105.97 -70.49
CA GLN A 601 10.14 -106.30 -70.78
C GLN A 601 10.33 -107.77 -71.14
N GLN A 602 9.63 -108.71 -70.51
CA GLN A 602 9.66 -110.12 -70.88
C GLN A 602 9.03 -110.37 -72.26
N ALA A 603 7.90 -109.71 -72.57
CA ALA A 603 7.30 -109.76 -73.90
C ALA A 603 8.21 -109.15 -74.99
N GLN A 604 8.91 -108.05 -74.69
CA GLN A 604 9.93 -107.50 -75.59
C GLN A 604 11.16 -108.39 -75.73
N GLN A 605 11.59 -109.10 -74.68
CA GLN A 605 12.69 -110.07 -74.76
C GLN A 605 12.31 -111.29 -75.62
N GLN A 606 11.08 -111.79 -75.51
CA GLN A 606 10.59 -112.85 -76.41
C GLN A 606 10.50 -112.38 -77.87
N GLN A 607 10.02 -111.16 -78.12
CA GLN A 607 10.07 -110.56 -79.46
C GLN A 607 11.51 -110.42 -79.97
N GLN A 608 12.46 -110.00 -79.13
CA GLN A 608 13.87 -109.88 -79.51
C GLN A 608 14.54 -111.25 -79.75
N GLN A 609 14.15 -112.30 -79.03
CA GLN A 609 14.62 -113.67 -79.31
C GLN A 609 14.09 -114.18 -80.65
N ILE A 610 12.80 -113.99 -80.95
CA ILE A 610 12.22 -114.37 -82.26
C ILE A 610 12.87 -113.58 -83.41
N VAL A 611 13.12 -112.28 -83.22
CA VAL A 611 13.84 -111.46 -84.21
C VAL A 611 15.29 -111.92 -84.38
N ALA A 612 15.99 -112.28 -83.30
CA ALA A 612 17.35 -112.81 -83.36
C ALA A 612 17.41 -114.20 -84.04
N GLU A 613 16.39 -115.05 -83.88
CA GLU A 613 16.27 -116.31 -84.61
C GLU A 613 15.99 -116.07 -86.09
N MET A 614 15.10 -115.14 -86.45
CA MET A 614 14.90 -114.70 -87.84
C MET A 614 16.19 -114.14 -88.46
N GLU A 615 16.94 -113.33 -87.72
CA GLU A 615 18.26 -112.84 -88.15
C GLU A 615 19.28 -113.98 -88.30
N HIS A 616 19.27 -114.99 -87.42
CA HIS A 616 20.16 -116.15 -87.53
C HIS A 616 19.86 -116.98 -88.80
N TYR A 617 18.59 -117.21 -89.13
CA TYR A 617 18.19 -117.87 -90.38
C TYR A 617 18.51 -117.02 -91.63
N LEU A 618 18.37 -115.70 -91.56
CA LEU A 618 18.79 -114.77 -92.61
C LEU A 618 20.32 -114.75 -92.82
N GLU A 619 21.11 -114.92 -91.76
CA GLU A 619 22.57 -115.01 -91.85
C GLU A 619 23.02 -116.36 -92.42
N LEU A 620 22.33 -117.45 -92.09
CA LEU A 620 22.50 -118.77 -92.69
C LEU A 620 22.21 -118.77 -94.20
N LEU A 621 21.16 -118.05 -94.64
CA LEU A 621 20.85 -117.85 -96.06
C LEU A 621 21.95 -117.09 -96.82
N LYS A 622 22.73 -116.21 -96.17
CA LYS A 622 23.85 -115.49 -96.80
C LYS A 622 25.13 -116.31 -96.95
N GLN A 623 25.31 -117.40 -96.19
CA GLN A 623 26.55 -118.19 -96.21
C GLN A 623 26.59 -119.29 -97.29
N ILE A 624 25.48 -119.56 -97.97
CA ILE A 624 25.39 -120.64 -98.97
C ILE A 624 25.81 -120.12 -100.35
N LYS A 625 27.06 -120.40 -100.74
CA LYS A 625 27.51 -120.25 -102.13
C LYS A 625 27.02 -121.42 -102.99
N ILE A 626 26.23 -121.06 -104.00
CA ILE A 626 26.20 -121.59 -105.38
C ILE A 626 26.06 -123.12 -105.54
N GLU A 627 24.95 -123.51 -106.19
CA GLU A 627 24.76 -124.78 -106.92
C GLU A 627 24.86 -126.10 -106.13
N GLN A 628 23.84 -126.40 -105.31
CA GLN A 628 22.97 -127.57 -105.57
C GLN A 628 21.73 -127.63 -104.65
N ASN A 629 20.60 -127.98 -105.27
CA ASN A 629 19.33 -128.49 -104.72
C ASN A 629 18.45 -127.57 -103.84
N GLN A 630 17.17 -127.53 -104.23
CA GLN A 630 16.14 -126.59 -103.75
C GLN A 630 15.47 -127.02 -102.43
N GLU A 631 15.73 -128.23 -101.91
CA GLU A 631 15.02 -128.82 -100.77
C GLU A 631 15.29 -128.14 -99.42
N ARG A 632 16.43 -127.45 -99.25
CA ARG A 632 16.69 -126.65 -98.04
C ARG A 632 15.95 -125.31 -98.02
N LEU A 633 15.49 -124.82 -99.17
CA LEU A 633 14.83 -123.53 -99.29
C LEU A 633 13.35 -123.63 -98.88
N THR A 634 12.69 -124.76 -99.13
CA THR A 634 11.31 -125.03 -98.67
C THR A 634 11.21 -125.15 -97.15
N ILE A 635 12.13 -125.89 -96.51
CA ILE A 635 12.10 -126.09 -95.04
C ILE A 635 12.28 -124.75 -94.29
N LEU A 636 13.10 -123.83 -94.84
CA LEU A 636 13.30 -122.49 -94.30
C LEU A 636 12.10 -121.54 -94.50
N ILE A 637 11.28 -121.77 -95.53
CA ILE A 637 10.08 -120.96 -95.80
C ILE A 637 8.94 -121.37 -94.85
N ASP A 638 8.69 -122.67 -94.66
CA ASP A 638 7.65 -123.14 -93.75
C ASP A 638 7.91 -122.68 -92.30
N GLN A 639 9.17 -122.73 -91.83
CA GLN A 639 9.54 -122.28 -90.48
C GLN A 639 9.41 -120.75 -90.27
N LEU A 640 9.56 -119.95 -91.33
CA LEU A 640 9.30 -118.50 -91.28
C LEU A 640 7.80 -118.17 -91.27
N GLN A 641 6.95 -119.08 -91.73
CA GLN A 641 5.50 -118.87 -91.78
C GLN A 641 4.84 -119.17 -90.42
N ASP A 642 5.25 -120.24 -89.74
CA ASP A 642 4.83 -120.56 -88.36
C ASP A 642 5.21 -119.45 -87.35
N LEU A 643 6.42 -118.89 -87.46
CA LEU A 643 6.87 -117.78 -86.59
C LEU A 643 6.07 -116.49 -86.82
N ASN A 644 5.49 -116.29 -88.00
CA ASN A 644 4.72 -115.10 -88.33
C ASN A 644 3.29 -115.16 -87.75
N GLU A 645 2.67 -116.34 -87.63
CA GLU A 645 1.37 -116.48 -86.95
C GLU A 645 1.49 -116.30 -85.43
N GLN A 646 2.60 -116.75 -84.81
CA GLN A 646 2.84 -116.57 -83.36
C GLN A 646 3.00 -115.10 -82.96
N LEU A 647 3.55 -114.25 -83.83
CA LEU A 647 3.65 -112.80 -83.61
C LEU A 647 2.30 -112.06 -83.72
N GLY A 648 1.29 -112.67 -84.36
CA GLY A 648 0.02 -112.01 -84.67
C GLY A 648 -1.04 -112.04 -83.57
N GLN A 649 -1.06 -113.06 -82.71
CA GLN A 649 -2.22 -113.35 -81.85
C GLN A 649 -2.10 -112.87 -80.40
N GLY A 650 -0.90 -112.64 -79.87
CA GLY A 650 -0.71 -112.27 -78.46
C GLY A 650 -1.09 -110.82 -78.07
N SER A 651 -1.23 -109.90 -79.03
CA SER A 651 -1.26 -108.45 -78.74
C SER A 651 -2.65 -107.88 -78.43
N HIS A 652 -3.74 -108.46 -78.96
CA HIS A 652 -5.06 -107.80 -78.91
C HIS A 652 -6.01 -108.27 -77.81
N GLU A 653 -6.00 -109.54 -77.40
CA GLU A 653 -6.93 -110.02 -76.36
C GLU A 653 -6.49 -109.59 -74.95
N LEU A 654 -5.18 -109.61 -74.66
CA LEU A 654 -4.62 -109.15 -73.37
C LEU A 654 -4.70 -107.62 -73.14
N GLN A 655 -5.04 -106.85 -74.17
CA GLN A 655 -5.14 -105.39 -74.09
C GLN A 655 -6.58 -104.92 -73.79
N GLN A 656 -7.61 -105.64 -74.27
CA GLN A 656 -9.01 -105.33 -73.99
C GLN A 656 -9.45 -105.73 -72.56
N GLN A 657 -8.97 -106.86 -72.04
CA GLN A 657 -9.24 -107.24 -70.65
C GLN A 657 -8.61 -106.22 -69.66
N ARG A 658 -7.33 -105.88 -69.83
CA ARG A 658 -6.65 -104.89 -68.96
C ARG A 658 -7.27 -103.49 -69.01
N HIS A 659 -7.80 -103.03 -70.15
CA HIS A 659 -8.53 -101.75 -70.19
C HIS A 659 -9.82 -101.77 -69.36
N THR A 660 -10.49 -102.92 -69.26
CA THR A 660 -11.75 -103.04 -68.50
C THR A 660 -11.50 -103.00 -66.99
N GLU A 661 -10.45 -103.67 -66.52
CA GLU A 661 -10.06 -103.69 -65.11
C GLU A 661 -9.51 -102.36 -64.61
N ILE A 662 -8.68 -101.67 -65.41
CA ILE A 662 -8.17 -100.32 -65.07
C ILE A 662 -9.31 -99.30 -64.95
N VAL A 663 -10.30 -99.35 -65.85
CA VAL A 663 -11.48 -98.47 -65.79
C VAL A 663 -12.37 -98.76 -64.57
N HIS A 664 -12.47 -100.01 -64.13
CA HIS A 664 -13.14 -100.35 -62.87
C HIS A 664 -12.37 -99.86 -61.65
N TYR A 665 -11.05 -100.04 -61.61
CA TYR A 665 -10.20 -99.55 -60.51
C TYR A 665 -10.28 -98.03 -60.35
N PHE A 666 -10.24 -97.25 -61.44
CA PHE A 666 -10.42 -95.80 -61.38
C PHE A 666 -11.84 -95.38 -60.94
N LYS A 667 -12.88 -96.14 -61.27
CA LYS A 667 -14.26 -95.88 -60.79
C LYS A 667 -14.41 -96.10 -59.29
N ASP A 668 -13.79 -97.14 -58.73
CA ASP A 668 -13.88 -97.40 -57.29
C ASP A 668 -12.92 -96.53 -56.46
N LEU A 669 -11.77 -96.13 -57.02
CA LEU A 669 -10.93 -95.08 -56.43
C LEU A 669 -11.68 -93.74 -56.34
N ALA A 670 -12.40 -93.36 -57.40
CA ALA A 670 -13.25 -92.16 -57.41
C ALA A 670 -14.40 -92.25 -56.39
N ARG A 671 -15.01 -93.43 -56.19
CA ARG A 671 -16.02 -93.64 -55.14
C ARG A 671 -15.44 -93.55 -53.73
N GLN A 672 -14.26 -94.12 -53.46
CA GLN A 672 -13.60 -94.00 -52.15
C GLN A 672 -13.15 -92.55 -51.84
N MET A 673 -12.71 -91.78 -52.83
CA MET A 673 -12.34 -90.37 -52.65
C MET A 673 -13.54 -89.43 -52.43
N ILE A 674 -14.74 -89.80 -52.88
CA ILE A 674 -15.98 -89.03 -52.64
C ILE A 674 -16.58 -89.36 -51.26
N ALA A 675 -16.40 -90.58 -50.74
CA ALA A 675 -17.00 -91.03 -49.48
C ALA A 675 -16.32 -90.50 -48.20
N ASN A 676 -15.05 -90.04 -48.26
CA ASN A 676 -14.27 -89.59 -47.11
C ASN A 676 -13.89 -88.09 -47.15
N ARG A 677 -14.68 -87.26 -47.84
CA ARG A 677 -14.55 -85.80 -47.77
C ARG A 677 -15.36 -85.28 -46.57
N PRO A 678 -14.75 -84.61 -45.57
CA PRO A 678 -15.53 -84.03 -44.47
C PRO A 678 -16.47 -82.94 -45.01
N VAL A 679 -17.77 -83.22 -44.93
CA VAL A 679 -18.85 -82.33 -45.32
C VAL A 679 -18.97 -81.22 -44.27
N ASP A 680 -18.38 -80.05 -44.55
CA ASP A 680 -18.91 -78.71 -44.21
C ASP A 680 -17.91 -77.55 -44.43
N GLN A 681 -17.20 -77.51 -45.56
CA GLN A 681 -16.35 -76.36 -45.87
C GLN A 681 -17.14 -75.04 -46.07
N GLU A 682 -18.44 -75.08 -46.37
CA GLU A 682 -19.28 -73.87 -46.44
C GLU A 682 -19.84 -73.43 -45.09
N ALA A 683 -20.24 -74.36 -44.20
CA ALA A 683 -20.66 -73.99 -42.85
C ALA A 683 -19.47 -73.52 -42.00
N TRP A 684 -18.30 -74.17 -42.12
CA TRP A 684 -17.07 -73.71 -41.47
C TRP A 684 -16.60 -72.36 -42.01
N LYS A 685 -16.61 -72.12 -43.33
CA LYS A 685 -16.31 -70.79 -43.88
C LYS A 685 -17.32 -69.73 -43.43
N LYS A 686 -18.63 -70.02 -43.38
CA LYS A 686 -19.63 -69.06 -42.88
C LYS A 686 -19.48 -68.75 -41.39
N ARG A 687 -19.03 -69.71 -40.58
CA ARG A 687 -18.75 -69.49 -39.15
C ARG A 687 -17.46 -68.67 -38.96
N VAL A 688 -16.36 -69.08 -39.60
CA VAL A 688 -15.07 -68.37 -39.53
C VAL A 688 -15.13 -66.96 -40.14
N LEU A 689 -15.88 -66.71 -41.21
CA LEU A 689 -16.13 -65.34 -41.69
C LEU A 689 -17.08 -64.54 -40.80
N GLY A 690 -17.95 -65.19 -40.02
CA GLY A 690 -18.76 -64.53 -38.99
C GLY A 690 -17.90 -64.08 -37.81
N ASP A 691 -17.11 -65.01 -37.27
CA ASP A 691 -16.24 -64.78 -36.12
C ASP A 691 -15.13 -63.76 -36.45
N LEU A 692 -14.54 -63.81 -37.67
CA LEU A 692 -13.58 -62.79 -38.14
C LEU A 692 -14.22 -61.41 -38.38
N LYS A 693 -15.52 -61.34 -38.76
CA LYS A 693 -16.22 -60.05 -38.85
C LYS A 693 -16.46 -59.45 -37.46
N GLN A 694 -16.95 -60.24 -36.50
CA GLN A 694 -17.15 -59.78 -35.13
C GLN A 694 -15.85 -59.33 -34.45
N ILE A 695 -14.73 -60.01 -34.70
CA ILE A 695 -13.41 -59.59 -34.20
C ILE A 695 -12.94 -58.30 -34.88
N SER A 696 -13.23 -58.10 -36.17
CA SER A 696 -12.87 -56.85 -36.87
C SER A 696 -13.68 -55.62 -36.42
N GLU A 697 -14.96 -55.78 -36.10
CA GLU A 697 -15.84 -54.69 -35.64
C GLU A 697 -15.57 -54.31 -34.16
N GLN A 698 -15.00 -55.21 -33.35
CA GLN A 698 -14.59 -54.90 -31.96
C GLN A 698 -13.21 -54.25 -31.83
N LEU A 699 -12.37 -54.26 -32.88
CA LEU A 699 -11.02 -53.69 -32.86
C LEU A 699 -10.92 -52.27 -33.48
N THR A 700 -12.02 -51.68 -33.94
CA THR A 700 -12.04 -50.35 -34.60
C THR A 700 -12.66 -49.23 -33.76
N THR A 701 -13.00 -49.47 -32.49
CA THR A 701 -13.77 -48.53 -31.65
C THR A 701 -13.06 -48.00 -30.39
N GLN A 702 -11.75 -48.21 -30.23
CA GLN A 702 -10.94 -47.52 -29.20
C GLN A 702 -9.47 -47.39 -29.62
N ALA A 703 -8.87 -46.21 -29.36
CA ALA A 703 -7.53 -45.75 -29.77
C ALA A 703 -7.40 -45.45 -31.31
N SER A 704 -6.93 -44.28 -31.78
CA SER A 704 -6.29 -43.14 -31.10
C SER A 704 -6.61 -41.79 -31.75
N GLN A 705 -6.46 -40.73 -30.95
CA GLN A 705 -6.56 -39.33 -31.35
C GLN A 705 -5.28 -38.88 -32.10
N VAL A 706 -5.45 -38.10 -33.19
CA VAL A 706 -4.81 -36.80 -33.58
C VAL A 706 -3.26 -36.67 -33.33
N PRO A 707 -2.38 -36.24 -34.29
CA PRO A 707 -2.57 -34.98 -35.04
C PRO A 707 -1.96 -34.79 -36.47
N GLN A 708 -2.56 -33.82 -37.19
CA GLN A 708 -1.95 -32.76 -38.03
C GLN A 708 -1.29 -32.97 -39.43
N VAL A 709 -1.54 -31.91 -40.24
CA VAL A 709 -0.85 -31.35 -41.43
C VAL A 709 -1.43 -31.67 -42.84
N ALA A 710 -1.69 -30.59 -43.59
CA ALA A 710 -2.28 -30.47 -44.94
C ALA A 710 -1.17 -30.48 -46.05
N PRO A 711 -1.40 -30.16 -47.35
CA PRO A 711 -2.61 -29.81 -48.14
C PRO A 711 -2.83 -30.80 -49.35
N THR A 712 -3.71 -30.67 -50.37
CA THR A 712 -4.17 -29.55 -51.23
C THR A 712 -5.39 -29.98 -52.09
N GLN A 713 -6.45 -29.14 -52.18
CA GLN A 713 -7.42 -28.85 -53.30
C GLN A 713 -7.91 -29.92 -54.34
N PRO A 714 -9.07 -29.74 -55.08
CA PRO A 714 -10.24 -28.85 -54.88
C PRO A 714 -11.68 -29.47 -55.08
N ILE A 715 -12.64 -28.93 -54.32
CA ILE A 715 -14.08 -28.54 -54.54
C ILE A 715 -14.58 -28.58 -56.02
N PRO A 716 -15.83 -28.96 -56.43
CA PRO A 716 -17.18 -28.58 -55.88
C PRO A 716 -18.32 -29.65 -55.92
N THR A 717 -19.59 -29.48 -55.49
CA THR A 717 -20.37 -28.62 -54.53
C THR A 717 -21.81 -29.17 -54.50
N THR A 718 -22.52 -29.12 -53.35
CA THR A 718 -23.92 -28.59 -53.19
C THR A 718 -24.51 -28.97 -51.83
N GLU A 719 -24.30 -28.16 -50.77
CA GLU A 719 -25.11 -28.23 -49.53
C GLU A 719 -25.06 -26.98 -48.63
N THR A 720 -24.39 -25.90 -49.05
CA THR A 720 -24.06 -24.74 -48.17
C THR A 720 -25.07 -23.58 -48.19
N SER A 721 -26.08 -23.59 -49.08
CA SER A 721 -26.91 -22.40 -49.37
C SER A 721 -27.65 -21.82 -48.14
N GLU A 722 -28.26 -22.66 -47.31
CA GLU A 722 -29.08 -22.19 -46.18
C GLU A 722 -28.24 -21.64 -45.01
N GLN A 723 -27.07 -22.22 -44.75
CA GLN A 723 -26.17 -21.72 -43.70
C GLN A 723 -25.52 -20.40 -44.09
N THR A 724 -25.14 -20.22 -45.37
CA THR A 724 -24.59 -18.95 -45.86
C THR A 724 -25.63 -17.82 -45.78
N GLN A 725 -26.89 -18.07 -46.15
CA GLN A 725 -27.96 -17.07 -46.02
C GLN A 725 -28.21 -16.66 -44.55
N ARG A 726 -28.24 -17.62 -43.61
CA ARG A 726 -28.35 -17.31 -42.17
C ARG A 726 -27.17 -16.50 -41.65
N TYR A 727 -25.95 -16.80 -42.10
CA TYR A 727 -24.76 -16.06 -41.69
C TYR A 727 -24.77 -14.63 -42.24
N GLN A 728 -25.15 -14.44 -43.51
CA GLN A 728 -25.30 -13.10 -44.10
C GLN A 728 -26.38 -12.26 -43.41
N GLN A 729 -27.53 -12.84 -43.06
CA GLN A 729 -28.55 -12.12 -42.29
C GLN A 729 -28.05 -11.70 -40.89
N LEU A 730 -27.25 -12.53 -40.21
CA LEU A 730 -26.62 -12.15 -38.94
C LEU A 730 -25.59 -11.02 -39.13
N VAL A 731 -24.80 -11.06 -40.20
CA VAL A 731 -23.82 -10.02 -40.51
C VAL A 731 -24.51 -8.68 -40.81
N GLU A 732 -25.54 -8.66 -41.65
CA GLU A 732 -26.31 -7.43 -41.93
C GLU A 732 -26.99 -6.85 -40.68
N GLN A 733 -27.54 -7.70 -39.80
CA GLN A 733 -28.10 -7.26 -38.52
C GLN A 733 -27.00 -6.65 -37.62
N ARG A 734 -25.81 -7.26 -37.59
CA ARG A 734 -24.67 -6.77 -36.82
C ARG A 734 -24.14 -5.44 -37.38
N GLU A 735 -24.09 -5.26 -38.69
CA GLU A 735 -23.72 -4.00 -39.34
C GLU A 735 -24.75 -2.89 -39.10
N LYS A 736 -26.06 -3.19 -39.13
CA LYS A 736 -27.11 -2.23 -38.75
C LYS A 736 -26.98 -1.80 -37.28
N VAL A 737 -26.66 -2.73 -36.37
CA VAL A 737 -26.39 -2.41 -34.96
C VAL A 737 -25.11 -1.60 -34.78
N ILE A 738 -24.06 -1.86 -35.58
CA ILE A 738 -22.83 -1.05 -35.59
C ILE A 738 -23.12 0.37 -36.10
N GLN A 739 -23.84 0.52 -37.22
CA GLN A 739 -24.23 1.83 -37.76
C GLN A 739 -25.10 2.64 -36.77
N LEU A 740 -26.05 2.00 -36.08
CA LEU A 740 -26.84 2.65 -35.03
C LEU A 740 -25.96 3.10 -33.84
N LYS A 741 -24.99 2.28 -33.42
CA LYS A 741 -24.02 2.68 -32.39
C LYS A 741 -23.14 3.84 -32.84
N GLU A 742 -22.66 3.81 -34.08
CA GLU A 742 -21.86 4.88 -34.70
C GLU A 742 -22.63 6.20 -34.73
N GLN A 743 -23.90 6.17 -35.18
CA GLN A 743 -24.78 7.34 -35.17
C GLN A 743 -25.05 7.87 -33.76
N MET A 744 -25.23 6.98 -32.78
CA MET A 744 -25.47 7.36 -31.38
C MET A 744 -24.20 7.96 -30.74
N ILE A 745 -23.01 7.43 -31.05
CA ILE A 745 -21.71 8.01 -30.67
C ILE A 745 -21.53 9.39 -31.31
N GLN A 746 -21.87 9.55 -32.60
CA GLN A 746 -21.83 10.85 -33.27
C GLN A 746 -22.80 11.87 -32.65
N GLN A 747 -24.01 11.45 -32.26
CA GLN A 747 -24.95 12.31 -31.53
C GLN A 747 -24.42 12.70 -30.15
N LEU A 748 -23.86 11.76 -29.38
CA LEU A 748 -23.25 12.02 -28.07
C LEU A 748 -22.07 12.98 -28.18
N ASN A 749 -21.16 12.77 -29.13
CA ASN A 749 -20.04 13.67 -29.39
C ASN A 749 -20.50 15.07 -29.79
N LYS A 750 -21.60 15.18 -30.56
CA LYS A 750 -22.21 16.46 -30.92
C LYS A 750 -22.84 17.17 -29.71
N GLN A 751 -23.46 16.43 -28.79
CA GLN A 751 -23.96 16.97 -27.52
C GLN A 751 -22.84 17.39 -26.57
N LEU A 752 -21.75 16.61 -26.47
CA LEU A 752 -20.53 16.97 -25.74
C LEU A 752 -19.94 18.28 -26.28
N THR A 753 -19.75 18.39 -27.59
CA THR A 753 -19.24 19.62 -28.24
C THR A 753 -20.11 20.85 -27.92
N VAL A 754 -21.44 20.68 -27.80
CA VAL A 754 -22.35 21.76 -27.39
C VAL A 754 -22.24 22.08 -25.89
N LYS A 755 -22.06 21.08 -25.03
CA LYS A 755 -21.78 21.28 -23.60
C LYS A 755 -20.45 22.00 -23.39
N ASP A 756 -19.40 21.61 -24.09
CA ASP A 756 -18.07 22.23 -23.97
C ASP A 756 -18.10 23.70 -24.43
N LYS A 757 -18.79 24.01 -25.53
CA LYS A 757 -19.03 25.40 -25.94
C LYS A 757 -19.82 26.21 -24.90
N ASN A 758 -20.81 25.60 -24.25
CA ASN A 758 -21.57 26.24 -23.17
C ASN A 758 -20.75 26.40 -21.88
N LEU A 759 -19.81 25.51 -21.60
CA LEU A 759 -18.86 25.63 -20.49
C LEU A 759 -17.86 26.76 -20.75
N LEU A 760 -17.24 26.78 -21.93
CA LEU A 760 -16.34 27.88 -22.36
C LEU A 760 -17.05 29.24 -22.34
N ALA A 761 -18.31 29.32 -22.80
CA ALA A 761 -19.09 30.56 -22.71
C ALA A 761 -19.39 30.98 -21.25
N LYS A 762 -19.60 30.03 -20.34
CA LYS A 762 -19.75 30.30 -18.90
C LYS A 762 -18.42 30.74 -18.27
N GLU A 763 -17.31 30.11 -18.62
CA GLU A 763 -15.97 30.50 -18.18
C GLU A 763 -15.62 31.90 -18.67
N GLU A 764 -15.97 32.27 -19.91
CA GLU A 764 -15.78 33.63 -20.44
C GLU A 764 -16.64 34.67 -19.68
N ILE A 765 -17.87 34.31 -19.29
CA ILE A 765 -18.73 35.14 -18.43
C ILE A 765 -18.13 35.28 -17.03
N ILE A 766 -17.66 34.18 -16.42
CA ILE A 766 -17.01 34.19 -15.10
C ILE A 766 -15.73 35.03 -15.14
N PHE A 767 -14.95 34.94 -16.21
CA PHE A 767 -13.75 35.77 -16.42
C PHE A 767 -14.08 37.26 -16.56
N LYS A 768 -15.14 37.61 -17.32
CA LYS A 768 -15.62 39.00 -17.44
C LYS A 768 -16.14 39.54 -16.10
N LEU A 769 -16.90 38.74 -15.35
CA LEU A 769 -17.35 39.09 -13.99
C LEU A 769 -16.18 39.24 -13.02
N SER A 770 -15.18 38.36 -13.09
CA SER A 770 -13.96 38.44 -12.29
C SER A 770 -13.18 39.73 -12.59
N GLN A 771 -13.04 40.12 -13.87
CA GLN A 771 -12.45 41.42 -14.22
C GLN A 771 -13.30 42.61 -13.76
N GLN A 772 -14.63 42.54 -13.85
CA GLN A 772 -15.50 43.60 -13.32
C GLN A 772 -15.36 43.75 -11.80
N VAL A 773 -15.32 42.66 -11.03
CA VAL A 773 -15.06 42.69 -9.59
C VAL A 773 -13.68 43.27 -9.29
N LYS A 774 -12.65 42.86 -10.05
CA LYS A 774 -11.27 43.37 -9.89
C LYS A 774 -11.15 44.87 -10.22
N ASN A 775 -11.97 45.37 -11.16
CA ASN A 775 -12.02 46.79 -11.52
C ASN A 775 -12.92 47.62 -10.60
N MET A 776 -13.77 47.00 -9.77
CA MET A 776 -14.57 47.69 -8.74
C MET A 776 -13.83 47.84 -7.39
N GLN A 777 -12.63 47.30 -7.24
CA GLN A 777 -11.75 47.53 -6.09
C GLN A 777 -10.58 48.46 -6.43
N PRO A 778 -10.85 49.77 -6.52
CA PRO A 778 -9.94 50.75 -5.93
C PRO A 778 -10.71 51.85 -5.18
N ASN A 779 -10.92 51.66 -3.86
CA ASN A 779 -11.16 52.69 -2.82
C ASN A 779 -11.72 52.04 -1.53
N ALA A 780 -10.95 51.16 -0.89
CA ALA A 780 -11.27 50.65 0.46
C ALA A 780 -10.05 50.03 1.16
N LEU A 781 -8.94 50.79 1.25
CA LEU A 781 -7.87 50.79 2.28
C LEU A 781 -6.67 51.57 1.76
#